data_AF-A0A4S4LIH9-F1
#
_entry.id   AF-A0A4S4LIH9-F1
#
_cell.length_a   1.000
_cell.length_b   1.000
_cell.length_c   1.000
_cell.angle_alpha   90.00
_cell.angle_beta   90.00
_cell.angle_gamma   90.00
#
_symmetry.space_group_name_H-M   'P 1'
#
loop_
_entity.id
_entity.type
_entity.pdbx_description
1 polymer ?
#
loop_
_entity_poly.entity_id
_entity_poly.type
_entity_poly.pdbx_seq_one_letter_code
_entity_poly.pdbx_strand_id
1 'polypeptide(L)'
;MSQIFPNAVTSVSKAPALVFLISTEHTGWCEQLAQEGYSVFQVAYPSSSLASLSQAIGAAGEYIKAHGGDWAIVSYGVLQDDGMIIPNLVARAGVQRLKALSHFNPLSEESAPLLVRDCEGRYIPTVLHLASVQEKLHASLSLLTTPDSLLYELTPSDHLPIAVFTYPMVSASPPFPFSTKAPALVKAGESFSVDPYVRSAVSLSYSRTLELLRRQLGPHFDLERLWEMHTYYSDMIYFDPAETMSTMVKAPYVNHVPTLTGGIGYEDLARFYKASFPISSTDYVTPPDTEIITVSRTVGADRIIDEMILKGTHTTEIDYLLPGINPTGKTFEIALVGVVAFRGDKLTFEHIYWDQASLLVQLGLLDATSLPVAGVEVAHKVLDPFGLPSNKLLQRLVMTSAIPLQDRSRDHEQRGDFGLDAPSGLEQRVASPNSPTSLARSSSLSRRLSAATAAGTDRKDPFYATPEEDRLSYMDETFRPYADEPFKVRSTPYNDKGDESLVRNAAVYGGSNSYQDLEFAEAYDSSRAQPVAEKASPLNRFLSDGKYPLEQRIEDKKRGIGRQKYPFLVWALTITMVGVFIWELVLNSREQGTPVSFKPVVNPMLGPSQSALINLGARFPPCMKDVPEVPVTTNMACMNDTANPPDRLCTIRELCGHGEFNGGEPNQWWRFITPIFLHAGFIHIILNMLAQLTAVAQIEREMGSGGFFILYFAAGIFGNVLGGNFSLVGVPSLGASGAIFGTIAVTWVDLFAHWKYHYRPVRRLIFMTIELVIGVAMGYIPYIDNFVPEAHLGGFAMGLLVGTTFYPVISTTRRHKIIMWCFRFTAIPLAVILYVVLVRNFYTSNPYAACSGCRYLSCFPTSSNNHCQGTGLTTFTTTNTN
;
A
#
# COMPACT_ATOMS: atom_id res chain seq x y z
N MET A 1 -29.96 -20.21 26.18
CA MET A 1 -31.26 -19.55 26.44
C MET A 1 -31.43 -18.46 25.38
N SER A 2 -32.64 -18.14 24.96
CA SER A 2 -32.93 -17.04 24.02
C SER A 2 -33.44 -15.81 24.77
N GLN A 3 -33.10 -14.62 24.30
CA GLN A 3 -33.51 -13.35 24.91
C GLN A 3 -34.17 -12.45 23.86
N ILE A 4 -35.14 -11.62 24.27
CA ILE A 4 -35.83 -10.66 23.40
C ILE A 4 -35.44 -9.26 23.82
N PHE A 5 -35.06 -8.43 22.85
CA PHE A 5 -34.79 -7.01 22.99
C PHE A 5 -35.86 -6.25 22.20
N PRO A 6 -36.86 -5.63 22.86
CA PRO A 6 -37.90 -4.89 22.16
C PRO A 6 -37.31 -3.63 21.53
N ASN A 7 -37.94 -3.17 20.45
CA ASN A 7 -37.62 -1.88 19.82
C ASN A 7 -37.54 -0.75 20.86
N ALA A 8 -36.47 0.04 20.81
CA ALA A 8 -36.22 1.18 21.69
C ALA A 8 -36.54 2.55 21.07
N VAL A 9 -36.96 2.58 19.79
CA VAL A 9 -37.26 3.81 19.02
C VAL A 9 -38.77 4.10 19.06
N THR A 10 -39.16 5.16 19.74
CA THR A 10 -40.58 5.49 20.00
C THR A 10 -41.37 5.90 18.76
N SER A 11 -40.74 6.44 17.73
CA SER A 11 -41.39 6.75 16.45
C SER A 11 -41.77 5.50 15.64
N VAL A 12 -41.17 4.34 15.94
CA VAL A 12 -41.38 3.08 15.21
C VAL A 12 -42.49 2.27 15.88
N SER A 13 -43.74 2.57 15.51
CA SER A 13 -44.94 1.92 16.07
C SER A 13 -45.11 0.43 15.69
N LYS A 14 -44.49 -0.01 14.58
CA LYS A 14 -44.51 -1.41 14.11
C LYS A 14 -43.10 -1.84 13.72
N ALA A 15 -42.34 -2.28 14.72
CA ALA A 15 -40.97 -2.74 14.55
C ALA A 15 -40.88 -4.07 13.79
N PRO A 16 -40.05 -4.19 12.74
CA PRO A 16 -39.75 -5.47 12.09
C PRO A 16 -39.02 -6.42 13.04
N ALA A 17 -39.17 -7.73 12.82
CA ALA A 17 -38.55 -8.76 13.65
C ALA A 17 -37.16 -9.15 13.12
N LEU A 18 -36.16 -9.22 14.00
CA LEU A 18 -34.79 -9.57 13.65
C LEU A 18 -34.33 -10.79 14.46
N VAL A 19 -34.06 -11.91 13.79
CA VAL A 19 -33.43 -13.07 14.46
C VAL A 19 -31.93 -12.90 14.42
N PHE A 20 -31.31 -12.87 15.59
CA PHE A 20 -29.89 -12.59 15.74
C PHE A 20 -29.15 -13.79 16.33
N LEU A 21 -28.36 -14.49 15.49
CA LEU A 21 -27.51 -15.61 15.91
C LEU A 21 -26.16 -15.09 16.41
N ILE A 22 -26.00 -15.03 17.74
CA ILE A 22 -24.86 -14.41 18.42
C ILE A 22 -24.69 -14.97 19.84
N SER A 23 -23.47 -14.92 20.38
CA SER A 23 -23.16 -15.37 21.75
C SER A 23 -23.94 -14.56 22.80
N THR A 24 -24.29 -15.19 23.91
CA THR A 24 -24.89 -14.53 25.08
C THR A 24 -23.97 -13.51 25.75
N GLU A 25 -22.67 -13.52 25.46
CA GLU A 25 -21.70 -12.54 25.96
C GLU A 25 -21.72 -11.21 25.17
N HIS A 26 -22.44 -11.15 24.04
CA HIS A 26 -22.44 -10.03 23.11
C HIS A 26 -23.82 -9.36 22.92
N THR A 27 -24.67 -9.40 23.96
CA THR A 27 -26.02 -8.82 23.99
C THR A 27 -26.09 -7.33 23.61
N GLY A 28 -25.02 -6.56 23.84
CA GLY A 28 -24.97 -5.14 23.45
C GLY A 28 -25.20 -4.88 21.96
N TRP A 29 -24.89 -5.85 21.09
CA TRP A 29 -25.20 -5.74 19.66
C TRP A 29 -26.70 -5.92 19.38
N CYS A 30 -27.41 -6.71 20.20
CA CYS A 30 -28.88 -6.80 20.15
C CYS A 30 -29.52 -5.49 20.62
N GLU A 31 -29.01 -4.88 21.70
CA GLU A 31 -29.47 -3.57 22.18
C GLU A 31 -29.22 -2.45 21.15
N GLN A 32 -28.09 -2.48 20.45
CA GLN A 32 -27.78 -1.52 19.41
C GLN A 32 -28.75 -1.61 18.22
N LEU A 33 -29.09 -2.82 17.77
CA LEU A 33 -30.09 -3.01 16.71
C LEU A 33 -31.53 -2.71 17.19
N ALA A 34 -31.83 -2.89 18.48
CA ALA A 34 -33.09 -2.44 19.06
C ALA A 34 -33.22 -0.90 19.06
N GLN A 35 -32.12 -0.17 19.21
CA GLN A 35 -32.05 1.28 19.04
C GLN A 35 -32.15 1.75 17.58
N GLU A 36 -32.13 0.84 16.59
CA GLU A 36 -32.34 1.16 15.16
C GLU A 36 -33.80 1.02 14.71
N GLY A 37 -34.70 0.55 15.58
CA GLY A 37 -36.12 0.35 15.26
C GLY A 37 -36.58 -1.11 15.23
N TYR A 38 -35.70 -2.08 15.48
CA TYR A 38 -36.00 -3.51 15.33
C TYR A 38 -36.41 -4.17 16.65
N SER A 39 -37.26 -5.20 16.59
CA SER A 39 -37.47 -6.12 17.71
C SER A 39 -36.58 -7.34 17.53
N VAL A 40 -35.56 -7.47 18.38
CA VAL A 40 -34.46 -8.42 18.17
C VAL A 40 -34.63 -9.66 19.05
N PHE A 41 -34.72 -10.82 18.42
CA PHE A 41 -34.75 -12.13 19.07
C PHE A 41 -33.34 -12.76 19.01
N GLN A 42 -32.66 -12.82 20.15
CA GLN A 42 -31.32 -13.41 20.26
C GLN A 42 -31.41 -14.94 20.34
N VAL A 43 -30.76 -15.60 19.38
CA VAL A 43 -30.48 -17.05 19.39
C VAL A 43 -29.03 -17.23 19.82
N ALA A 44 -28.83 -17.79 21.01
CA ALA A 44 -27.51 -18.07 21.56
C ALA A 44 -26.69 -19.01 20.66
N TYR A 45 -25.65 -18.48 20.02
CA TYR A 45 -24.81 -19.18 19.05
C TYR A 45 -23.32 -18.80 19.19
N PRO A 46 -22.36 -19.75 19.14
CA PRO A 46 -22.53 -21.20 19.03
C PRO A 46 -23.20 -21.82 20.27
N SER A 47 -23.85 -22.98 20.10
CA SER A 47 -24.59 -23.65 21.18
C SER A 47 -23.83 -24.85 21.72
N SER A 48 -23.96 -25.12 23.03
CA SER A 48 -23.32 -26.28 23.68
C SER A 48 -23.97 -27.63 23.32
N SER A 49 -25.15 -27.63 22.68
CA SER A 49 -25.77 -28.86 22.17
C SER A 49 -26.73 -28.60 20.99
N LEU A 50 -26.88 -29.59 20.12
CA LEU A 50 -27.86 -29.58 19.03
C LEU A 50 -29.31 -29.50 19.54
N ALA A 51 -29.60 -30.07 20.72
CA ALA A 51 -30.94 -30.03 21.32
C ALA A 51 -31.32 -28.60 21.76
N SER A 52 -30.44 -27.92 22.49
CA SER A 52 -30.64 -26.51 22.89
C SER A 52 -30.75 -25.57 21.69
N LEU A 53 -29.97 -25.84 20.64
CA LEU A 53 -30.02 -25.09 19.39
C LEU A 53 -31.38 -25.27 18.68
N SER A 54 -31.82 -26.53 18.50
CA SER A 54 -33.13 -26.86 17.91
C SER A 54 -34.31 -26.26 18.69
N GLN A 55 -34.22 -26.19 20.02
CA GLN A 55 -35.22 -25.54 20.86
C GLN A 55 -35.26 -24.02 20.62
N ALA A 56 -34.10 -23.35 20.60
CA ALA A 56 -34.01 -21.91 20.37
C ALA A 56 -34.52 -21.50 18.98
N ILE A 57 -34.22 -22.31 17.94
CA ILE A 57 -34.76 -22.13 16.58
C ILE A 57 -36.28 -22.30 16.56
N GLY A 58 -36.83 -23.23 17.35
CA GLY A 58 -38.28 -23.39 17.53
C GLY A 58 -38.94 -22.13 18.10
N ALA A 59 -38.41 -21.64 19.22
CA ALA A 59 -38.90 -20.42 19.87
C ALA A 59 -38.80 -19.18 18.97
N ALA A 60 -37.73 -19.03 18.19
CA ALA A 60 -37.60 -17.96 17.20
C ALA A 60 -38.69 -18.05 16.11
N GLY A 61 -38.99 -19.25 15.61
CA GLY A 61 -40.06 -19.47 14.63
C GLY A 61 -41.47 -19.19 15.18
N GLU A 62 -41.73 -19.51 16.45
CA GLU A 62 -42.98 -19.14 17.13
C GLU A 62 -43.08 -17.63 17.35
N TYR A 63 -41.99 -16.98 17.76
CA TYR A 63 -41.91 -15.53 17.92
C TYR A 63 -42.25 -14.78 16.63
N ILE A 64 -41.64 -15.18 15.49
CA ILE A 64 -41.94 -14.60 14.17
C ILE A 64 -43.42 -14.75 13.82
N LYS A 65 -44.00 -15.95 14.02
CA LYS A 65 -45.42 -16.21 13.73
C LYS A 65 -46.35 -15.36 14.60
N ALA A 66 -46.03 -15.18 15.88
CA ALA A 66 -46.82 -14.36 16.79
C ALA A 66 -46.78 -12.86 16.46
N HIS A 67 -45.65 -12.35 15.95
CA HIS A 67 -45.48 -10.93 15.63
C HIS A 67 -45.96 -10.57 14.21
N GLY A 68 -46.10 -11.56 13.32
CA GLY A 68 -46.91 -11.43 12.10
C GLY A 68 -46.43 -10.36 11.10
N GLY A 69 -45.14 -10.02 11.11
CA GLY A 69 -44.52 -9.03 10.23
C GLY A 69 -43.44 -9.60 9.32
N ASP A 70 -42.79 -8.73 8.54
CA ASP A 70 -41.57 -9.04 7.81
C ASP A 70 -40.38 -9.19 8.76
N TRP A 71 -39.45 -10.09 8.42
CA TRP A 71 -38.36 -10.46 9.30
C TRP A 71 -37.04 -10.72 8.55
N ALA A 72 -35.94 -10.67 9.29
CA ALA A 72 -34.59 -10.85 8.77
C ALA A 72 -33.70 -11.67 9.72
N ILE A 73 -32.57 -12.15 9.19
CA ILE A 73 -31.56 -12.92 9.93
C ILE A 73 -30.24 -12.15 9.95
N VAL A 74 -29.64 -11.99 11.12
CA VAL A 74 -28.24 -11.57 11.27
C VAL A 74 -27.48 -12.68 12.00
N SER A 75 -26.26 -13.00 11.55
CA SER A 75 -25.50 -14.11 12.11
C SER A 75 -24.00 -13.87 12.10
N TYR A 76 -23.31 -14.41 13.09
CA TYR A 76 -21.86 -14.34 13.24
C TYR A 76 -21.25 -15.74 13.38
N GLY A 77 -20.17 -16.00 12.66
CA GLY A 77 -19.34 -17.19 12.89
C GLY A 77 -20.00 -18.53 12.58
N VAL A 78 -21.01 -18.56 11.70
CA VAL A 78 -21.75 -19.79 11.33
C VAL A 78 -20.78 -20.90 10.93
N LEU A 79 -20.72 -21.97 11.72
CA LEU A 79 -19.83 -23.11 11.53
C LEU A 79 -20.27 -23.98 10.35
N GLN A 80 -19.32 -24.71 9.74
CA GLN A 80 -19.60 -25.58 8.60
C GLN A 80 -20.62 -26.69 8.96
N ASP A 81 -20.42 -27.37 10.10
CA ASP A 81 -21.29 -28.45 10.57
C ASP A 81 -22.71 -27.96 10.94
N ASP A 82 -22.84 -26.67 11.28
CA ASP A 82 -24.12 -26.02 11.61
C ASP A 82 -24.82 -25.41 10.40
N GLY A 83 -24.32 -25.58 9.16
CA GLY A 83 -24.85 -24.90 7.97
C GLY A 83 -26.36 -25.06 7.73
N MET A 84 -26.97 -26.14 8.23
CA MET A 84 -28.42 -26.35 8.17
C MET A 84 -29.25 -25.46 9.12
N ILE A 85 -28.62 -24.66 9.98
CA ILE A 85 -29.29 -23.79 10.96
C ILE A 85 -30.24 -22.77 10.32
N ILE A 86 -29.80 -22.11 9.25
CA ILE A 86 -30.59 -21.12 8.50
C ILE A 86 -31.76 -21.80 7.78
N PRO A 87 -31.56 -22.85 6.94
CA PRO A 87 -32.65 -23.64 6.37
C PRO A 87 -33.68 -24.14 7.40
N ASN A 88 -33.22 -24.65 8.56
CA ASN A 88 -34.11 -25.16 9.61
C ASN A 88 -34.94 -24.06 10.28
N LEU A 89 -34.36 -22.87 10.49
CA LEU A 89 -35.09 -21.70 10.98
C LEU A 89 -36.15 -21.25 9.98
N VAL A 90 -35.79 -21.14 8.70
CA VAL A 90 -36.71 -20.74 7.62
C VAL A 90 -37.83 -21.76 7.45
N ALA A 91 -37.55 -23.06 7.54
CA ALA A 91 -38.56 -24.11 7.48
C ALA A 91 -39.57 -24.05 8.64
N ARG A 92 -39.14 -23.63 9.84
CA ARG A 92 -40.03 -23.49 11.00
C ARG A 92 -40.80 -22.17 11.01
N ALA A 93 -40.17 -21.06 10.63
CA ALA A 93 -40.77 -19.72 10.64
C ALA A 93 -41.66 -19.45 9.42
N GLY A 94 -41.27 -19.96 8.25
CA GLY A 94 -41.90 -19.70 6.95
C GLY A 94 -41.12 -18.66 6.13
N VAL A 95 -40.83 -18.98 4.86
CA VAL A 95 -39.98 -18.15 3.99
C VAL A 95 -40.66 -16.89 3.43
N GLN A 96 -41.99 -16.88 3.31
CA GLN A 96 -42.76 -15.83 2.60
C GLN A 96 -42.57 -14.39 3.13
N ARG A 97 -42.03 -14.24 4.35
CA ARG A 97 -41.80 -12.95 5.01
C ARG A 97 -40.34 -12.71 5.43
N LEU A 98 -39.43 -13.60 5.03
CA LEU A 98 -37.99 -13.36 5.17
C LEU A 98 -37.56 -12.37 4.08
N LYS A 99 -37.04 -11.21 4.48
CA LYS A 99 -36.69 -10.12 3.54
C LYS A 99 -35.19 -9.88 3.39
N ALA A 100 -34.39 -10.22 4.40
CA ALA A 100 -32.95 -10.00 4.37
C ALA A 100 -32.17 -11.04 5.20
N LEU A 101 -30.93 -11.31 4.77
CA LEU A 101 -29.93 -12.02 5.56
C LEU A 101 -28.61 -11.24 5.62
N SER A 102 -27.93 -11.29 6.77
CA SER A 102 -26.59 -10.73 6.94
C SER A 102 -25.69 -11.72 7.69
N HIS A 103 -24.54 -12.03 7.08
CA HIS A 103 -23.57 -13.00 7.60
C HIS A 103 -22.22 -12.32 7.82
N PHE A 104 -21.69 -12.46 9.03
CA PHE A 104 -20.41 -11.89 9.43
C PHE A 104 -19.42 -13.00 9.77
N ASN A 105 -18.30 -13.03 9.04
CA ASN A 105 -17.29 -14.10 9.08
C ASN A 105 -17.90 -15.50 9.26
N PRO A 106 -18.81 -15.95 8.39
CA PRO A 106 -19.25 -17.34 8.38
C PRO A 106 -18.02 -18.25 8.24
N LEU A 107 -17.87 -19.21 9.14
CA LEU A 107 -16.75 -20.15 9.17
C LEU A 107 -16.98 -21.35 8.25
N SER A 108 -18.20 -21.54 7.75
CA SER A 108 -18.51 -22.38 6.58
C SER A 108 -17.70 -21.94 5.36
N GLU A 109 -17.02 -22.87 4.69
CA GLU A 109 -16.40 -22.64 3.39
C GLU A 109 -17.38 -22.80 2.21
N GLU A 110 -18.65 -23.13 2.48
CA GLU A 110 -19.70 -23.36 1.48
C GLU A 110 -20.75 -22.25 1.50
N SER A 111 -21.14 -21.78 0.31
CA SER A 111 -22.14 -20.73 0.13
C SER A 111 -23.58 -21.20 0.25
N ALA A 112 -23.89 -22.43 -0.16
CA ALA A 112 -25.23 -23.01 -0.12
C ALA A 112 -25.97 -22.89 1.25
N PRO A 113 -25.35 -23.20 2.41
CA PRO A 113 -26.02 -23.04 3.72
C PRO A 113 -26.29 -21.59 4.13
N LEU A 114 -25.65 -20.61 3.48
CA LEU A 114 -25.76 -19.18 3.78
C LEU A 114 -26.77 -18.45 2.88
N LEU A 115 -27.33 -19.14 1.88
CA LEU A 115 -28.22 -18.55 0.89
C LEU A 115 -29.62 -19.16 1.00
N VAL A 116 -30.64 -18.30 0.98
CA VAL A 116 -32.05 -18.71 0.99
C VAL A 116 -32.71 -18.24 -0.30
N ARG A 117 -33.62 -19.06 -0.83
CA ARG A 117 -34.48 -18.71 -1.97
C ARG A 117 -35.93 -18.61 -1.53
N ASP A 118 -36.69 -17.73 -2.18
CA ASP A 118 -38.14 -17.63 -2.02
C ASP A 118 -38.88 -18.79 -2.73
N CYS A 119 -40.21 -18.79 -2.66
CA CYS A 119 -41.05 -19.79 -3.32
C CYS A 119 -40.99 -19.75 -4.86
N GLU A 120 -40.45 -18.68 -5.45
CA GLU A 120 -40.29 -18.46 -6.89
C GLU A 120 -38.86 -18.80 -7.35
N GLY A 121 -37.99 -19.22 -6.42
CA GLY A 121 -36.60 -19.57 -6.68
C GLY A 121 -35.62 -18.39 -6.69
N ARG A 122 -36.09 -17.16 -6.43
CA ARG A 122 -35.23 -15.96 -6.35
C ARG A 122 -34.45 -15.94 -5.05
N TYR A 123 -33.22 -15.42 -5.06
CA TYR A 123 -32.45 -15.30 -3.83
C TYR A 123 -33.01 -14.18 -2.94
N ILE A 124 -33.15 -14.46 -1.64
CA ILE A 124 -33.45 -13.43 -0.65
C ILE A 124 -32.23 -12.48 -0.55
N PRO A 125 -32.44 -11.14 -0.53
CA PRO A 125 -31.36 -10.17 -0.36
C PRO A 125 -30.40 -10.49 0.79
N THR A 126 -29.14 -10.78 0.46
CA THR A 126 -28.13 -11.29 1.38
C THR A 126 -26.83 -10.50 1.28
N VAL A 127 -26.33 -10.02 2.42
CA VAL A 127 -25.00 -9.38 2.54
C VAL A 127 -24.05 -10.29 3.33
N LEU A 128 -22.87 -10.55 2.77
CA LEU A 128 -21.82 -11.33 3.43
C LEU A 128 -20.57 -10.47 3.68
N HIS A 129 -20.17 -10.41 4.94
CA HIS A 129 -18.97 -9.72 5.42
C HIS A 129 -17.89 -10.75 5.72
N LEU A 130 -16.79 -10.72 4.97
CA LEU A 130 -15.74 -11.72 5.00
C LEU A 130 -14.38 -11.12 5.37
N ALA A 131 -13.58 -11.85 6.15
CA ALA A 131 -12.15 -11.57 6.24
C ALA A 131 -11.45 -11.85 4.90
N SER A 132 -10.43 -11.06 4.54
CA SER A 132 -9.70 -11.21 3.26
C SER A 132 -9.09 -12.60 3.03
N VAL A 133 -8.86 -13.37 4.11
CA VAL A 133 -8.35 -14.75 4.06
C VAL A 133 -9.39 -15.80 3.61
N GLN A 134 -10.68 -15.44 3.52
CA GLN A 134 -11.79 -16.37 3.20
C GLN A 134 -12.00 -16.53 1.68
N GLU A 135 -10.89 -16.70 0.94
CA GLU A 135 -10.88 -16.70 -0.54
C GLU A 135 -11.78 -17.77 -1.17
N LYS A 136 -11.86 -18.97 -0.58
CA LYS A 136 -12.68 -20.07 -1.10
C LYS A 136 -14.18 -19.73 -1.06
N LEU A 137 -14.68 -19.25 0.07
CA LEU A 137 -16.07 -18.83 0.21
C LEU A 137 -16.36 -17.63 -0.69
N HIS A 138 -15.47 -16.62 -0.69
CA HIS A 138 -15.61 -15.46 -1.56
C HIS A 138 -15.74 -15.86 -3.04
N ALA A 139 -14.84 -16.70 -3.56
CA ALA A 139 -14.87 -17.16 -4.96
C ALA A 139 -16.16 -17.92 -5.31
N SER A 140 -16.72 -18.70 -4.38
CA SER A 140 -18.02 -19.38 -4.57
C SER A 140 -19.23 -18.45 -4.59
N LEU A 141 -19.08 -17.23 -4.05
CA LEU A 141 -20.12 -16.21 -4.01
C LEU A 141 -19.95 -15.17 -5.13
N SER A 142 -18.74 -14.92 -5.62
CA SER A 142 -18.47 -13.96 -6.71
C SER A 142 -19.21 -14.30 -8.01
N LEU A 143 -19.49 -15.59 -8.24
CA LEU A 143 -20.35 -16.04 -9.35
C LEU A 143 -21.82 -15.67 -9.17
N LEU A 144 -22.25 -15.19 -8.00
CA LEU A 144 -23.64 -14.80 -7.72
C LEU A 144 -23.80 -13.28 -7.51
N THR A 145 -22.71 -12.51 -7.63
CA THR A 145 -22.70 -11.04 -7.52
C THR A 145 -22.83 -10.34 -8.89
N THR A 146 -23.19 -11.06 -9.95
CA THR A 146 -23.35 -10.54 -11.33
C THR A 146 -24.70 -10.95 -11.91
N PRO A 147 -25.42 -10.06 -12.64
CA PRO A 147 -26.75 -10.36 -13.19
C PRO A 147 -26.77 -11.62 -14.06
N ASP A 148 -25.78 -11.78 -14.95
CA ASP A 148 -25.65 -12.86 -15.94
C ASP A 148 -25.63 -14.28 -15.35
N SER A 149 -25.45 -14.42 -14.03
CA SER A 149 -25.34 -15.70 -13.33
C SER A 149 -26.54 -15.99 -12.43
N LEU A 150 -27.56 -15.12 -12.44
CA LEU A 150 -28.86 -15.38 -11.84
C LEU A 150 -29.71 -16.21 -12.81
N LEU A 151 -30.58 -17.08 -12.25
CA LEU A 151 -31.50 -17.91 -13.03
C LEU A 151 -32.80 -17.16 -13.38
N TYR A 152 -32.78 -15.83 -13.31
CA TYR A 152 -33.91 -14.93 -13.51
C TYR A 152 -33.40 -13.53 -13.86
N GLU A 153 -34.18 -12.77 -14.61
CA GLU A 153 -33.85 -11.39 -14.98
C GLU A 153 -34.10 -10.42 -13.82
N LEU A 154 -33.29 -9.37 -13.73
CA LEU A 154 -33.48 -8.23 -12.83
C LEU A 154 -33.98 -7.03 -13.61
N THR A 155 -34.90 -6.25 -13.04
CA THR A 155 -35.28 -4.95 -13.60
C THR A 155 -34.20 -3.90 -13.31
N PRO A 156 -34.12 -2.79 -14.08
CA PRO A 156 -33.15 -1.72 -13.81
C PRO A 156 -33.28 -1.05 -12.42
N SER A 157 -34.42 -1.22 -11.76
CA SER A 157 -34.69 -0.76 -10.39
C SER A 157 -34.32 -1.78 -9.31
N ASP A 158 -34.05 -3.04 -9.67
CA ASP A 158 -33.72 -4.07 -8.68
C ASP A 158 -32.25 -4.00 -8.28
N HIS A 159 -32.00 -4.14 -6.98
CA HIS A 159 -30.64 -4.36 -6.47
C HIS A 159 -30.22 -5.82 -6.67
N LEU A 160 -28.92 -6.03 -6.87
CA LEU A 160 -28.34 -7.37 -6.83
C LEU A 160 -28.69 -8.07 -5.50
N PRO A 161 -29.18 -9.32 -5.54
CA PRO A 161 -29.68 -10.02 -4.36
C PRO A 161 -28.55 -10.51 -3.45
N ILE A 162 -27.32 -10.59 -3.93
CA ILE A 162 -26.17 -11.07 -3.16
C ILE A 162 -25.06 -10.02 -3.28
N ALA A 163 -24.57 -9.54 -2.14
CA ALA A 163 -23.44 -8.63 -2.04
C ALA A 163 -22.39 -9.18 -1.07
N VAL A 164 -21.13 -9.12 -1.47
CA VAL A 164 -20.00 -9.65 -0.69
C VAL A 164 -18.98 -8.55 -0.46
N PHE A 165 -18.62 -8.32 0.81
CA PHE A 165 -17.63 -7.34 1.20
C PHE A 165 -16.47 -8.04 1.91
N THR A 166 -15.26 -7.81 1.43
CA THR A 166 -14.04 -8.31 2.07
C THR A 166 -13.37 -7.19 2.88
N TYR A 167 -12.87 -7.56 4.06
CA TYR A 167 -12.18 -6.64 4.97
C TYR A 167 -10.71 -7.08 5.10
N PRO A 168 -9.73 -6.21 4.77
CA PRO A 168 -8.32 -6.52 4.93
C PRO A 168 -7.92 -6.53 6.41
N MET A 169 -6.86 -7.26 6.75
CA MET A 169 -6.20 -7.27 8.07
C MET A 169 -7.07 -7.70 9.27
N VAL A 170 -8.26 -8.26 9.05
CA VAL A 170 -9.06 -8.90 10.11
C VAL A 170 -9.01 -10.42 10.01
N SER A 171 -9.05 -11.10 11.16
CA SER A 171 -9.17 -12.57 11.20
C SER A 171 -10.58 -13.02 10.85
N ALA A 172 -10.71 -14.24 10.31
CA ALA A 172 -12.01 -14.91 10.19
C ALA A 172 -12.54 -15.37 11.56
N SER A 173 -11.64 -15.79 12.46
CA SER A 173 -11.97 -16.26 13.82
C SER A 173 -11.08 -15.58 14.88
N PRO A 174 -11.63 -15.03 15.97
CA PRO A 174 -13.06 -14.85 16.22
C PRO A 174 -13.69 -13.89 15.20
N PRO A 175 -14.99 -14.02 14.89
CA PRO A 175 -15.72 -13.04 14.09
C PRO A 175 -15.60 -11.63 14.67
N PHE A 176 -15.26 -10.63 13.85
CA PHE A 176 -15.59 -9.24 14.23
C PHE A 176 -17.12 -9.12 14.26
N PRO A 177 -17.75 -8.38 15.19
CA PRO A 177 -17.19 -7.43 16.15
C PRO A 177 -16.90 -8.05 17.53
N PHE A 178 -16.76 -9.36 17.70
CA PHE A 178 -16.67 -9.97 19.05
C PHE A 178 -15.48 -9.46 19.89
N SER A 179 -14.43 -8.97 19.23
CA SER A 179 -13.29 -8.27 19.82
C SER A 179 -13.55 -6.78 20.14
N THR A 180 -14.78 -6.29 20.03
CA THR A 180 -15.17 -4.89 20.31
C THR A 180 -16.46 -4.82 21.15
N LYS A 181 -16.53 -3.81 22.02
CA LYS A 181 -17.76 -3.46 22.74
C LYS A 181 -18.73 -2.82 21.73
N ALA A 182 -20.02 -3.17 21.81
CA ALA A 182 -21.05 -2.49 21.02
C ALA A 182 -21.05 -0.98 21.34
N PRO A 183 -20.95 -0.09 20.34
CA PRO A 183 -21.04 1.36 20.54
C PRO A 183 -22.18 1.85 21.43
N ALA A 184 -23.34 1.16 21.42
CA ALA A 184 -24.47 1.47 22.30
C ALA A 184 -24.19 1.34 23.82
N LEU A 185 -23.13 0.64 24.22
CA LEU A 185 -22.75 0.39 25.61
C LEU A 185 -21.51 1.16 26.08
N VAL A 186 -20.93 2.03 25.25
CA VAL A 186 -19.74 2.82 25.61
C VAL A 186 -20.13 3.91 26.60
N LYS A 187 -19.31 4.08 27.66
CA LYS A 187 -19.49 5.14 28.67
C LYS A 187 -18.33 6.12 28.62
N ALA A 188 -18.57 7.36 29.05
CA ALA A 188 -17.53 8.35 29.28
C ALA A 188 -16.43 7.78 30.21
N GLY A 189 -15.17 8.06 29.90
CA GLY A 189 -14.00 7.60 30.67
C GLY A 189 -13.59 6.12 30.48
N GLU A 190 -14.37 5.28 29.79
CA GLU A 190 -13.96 3.90 29.50
C GLU A 190 -12.98 3.84 28.31
N SER A 191 -11.68 3.68 28.58
CA SER A 191 -10.68 3.40 27.53
C SER A 191 -10.54 1.90 27.25
N PHE A 192 -10.75 1.48 26.01
CA PHE A 192 -10.46 0.12 25.56
C PHE A 192 -9.67 0.13 24.25
N SER A 193 -8.53 -0.56 24.25
CA SER A 193 -7.72 -0.74 23.04
C SER A 193 -8.40 -1.74 22.11
N VAL A 194 -8.68 -1.31 20.89
CA VAL A 194 -9.26 -2.13 19.82
C VAL A 194 -8.40 -1.95 18.60
N ASP A 195 -8.07 -3.05 17.95
CA ASP A 195 -7.35 -3.09 16.69
C ASP A 195 -8.02 -2.15 15.64
N PRO A 196 -7.28 -1.20 15.02
CA PRO A 196 -7.85 -0.25 14.07
C PRO A 196 -8.53 -0.90 12.86
N TYR A 197 -8.01 -2.03 12.37
CA TYR A 197 -8.60 -2.76 11.24
C TYR A 197 -9.93 -3.40 11.64
N VAL A 198 -10.00 -3.97 12.84
CA VAL A 198 -11.26 -4.46 13.41
C VAL A 198 -12.25 -3.30 13.58
N ARG A 199 -11.84 -2.16 14.16
CA ARG A 199 -12.72 -0.99 14.34
C ARG A 199 -13.29 -0.51 13.00
N SER A 200 -12.47 -0.45 11.96
CA SER A 200 -12.88 -0.09 10.59
C SER A 200 -13.85 -1.11 10.00
N ALA A 201 -13.53 -2.40 10.05
CA ALA A 201 -14.38 -3.47 9.54
C ALA A 201 -15.75 -3.49 10.21
N VAL A 202 -15.81 -3.32 11.53
CA VAL A 202 -17.05 -3.26 12.32
C VAL A 202 -17.92 -2.06 11.90
N SER A 203 -17.35 -0.88 11.77
CA SER A 203 -18.10 0.32 11.35
C SER A 203 -18.68 0.16 9.93
N LEU A 204 -17.86 -0.26 8.97
CA LEU A 204 -18.27 -0.42 7.58
C LEU A 204 -19.30 -1.55 7.38
N SER A 205 -19.12 -2.68 8.06
CA SER A 205 -20.05 -3.81 7.98
C SER A 205 -21.39 -3.51 8.65
N TYR A 206 -21.39 -2.74 9.75
CA TYR A 206 -22.61 -2.26 10.39
C TYR A 206 -23.46 -1.39 9.45
N SER A 207 -22.91 -0.33 8.86
CA SER A 207 -23.65 0.56 7.96
C SER A 207 -24.18 -0.16 6.72
N ARG A 208 -23.40 -1.07 6.13
CA ARG A 208 -23.84 -1.92 5.00
C ARG A 208 -24.95 -2.91 5.36
N THR A 209 -24.95 -3.41 6.60
CA THR A 209 -26.05 -4.25 7.11
C THR A 209 -27.31 -3.41 7.34
N LEU A 210 -27.19 -2.19 7.88
CA LEU A 210 -28.32 -1.27 8.00
C LEU A 210 -28.88 -0.85 6.66
N GLU A 211 -28.06 -0.61 5.63
CA GLU A 211 -28.52 -0.32 4.28
C GLU A 211 -29.43 -1.45 3.76
N LEU A 212 -29.01 -2.71 3.90
CA LEU A 212 -29.82 -3.86 3.53
C LEU A 212 -31.12 -3.94 4.36
N LEU A 213 -31.03 -3.85 5.69
CA LEU A 213 -32.17 -4.02 6.58
C LEU A 213 -33.19 -2.90 6.41
N ARG A 214 -32.77 -1.63 6.35
CA ARG A 214 -33.66 -0.49 6.11
C ARG A 214 -34.33 -0.62 4.74
N ARG A 215 -33.57 -0.89 3.67
CA ARG A 215 -34.13 -1.09 2.31
C ARG A 215 -35.17 -2.22 2.22
N GLN A 216 -34.99 -3.30 2.98
CA GLN A 216 -35.82 -4.52 2.85
C GLN A 216 -36.93 -4.66 3.91
N LEU A 217 -36.83 -3.97 5.05
CA LEU A 217 -37.79 -4.06 6.16
C LEU A 217 -38.24 -2.69 6.71
N GLY A 218 -37.54 -1.61 6.38
CA GLY A 218 -37.57 -0.38 7.17
C GLY A 218 -36.97 -0.58 8.56
N PRO A 219 -37.27 0.31 9.53
CA PRO A 219 -37.87 1.62 9.30
C PRO A 219 -36.95 2.53 8.46
N HIS A 220 -37.55 3.48 7.74
CA HIS A 220 -36.83 4.53 7.03
C HIS A 220 -36.96 5.83 7.83
N PHE A 221 -35.84 6.46 8.12
CA PHE A 221 -35.78 7.75 8.81
C PHE A 221 -35.39 8.83 7.82
N ASP A 222 -36.06 9.97 7.90
CA ASP A 222 -35.72 11.18 7.16
C ASP A 222 -34.52 11.84 7.86
N LEU A 223 -33.32 11.39 7.50
CA LEU A 223 -32.09 11.85 8.15
C LEU A 223 -31.83 13.34 7.92
N GLU A 224 -32.25 13.89 6.77
CA GLU A 224 -32.08 15.32 6.48
C GLU A 224 -32.94 16.16 7.40
N ARG A 225 -34.23 15.81 7.55
CA ARG A 225 -35.10 16.48 8.51
C ARG A 225 -34.62 16.34 9.96
N LEU A 226 -34.09 15.18 10.34
CA LEU A 226 -33.51 14.99 11.68
C LEU A 226 -32.26 15.88 11.88
N TRP A 227 -31.45 16.06 10.84
CA TRP A 227 -30.30 16.95 10.86
C TRP A 227 -30.71 18.43 10.89
N GLU A 228 -31.66 18.85 10.06
CA GLU A 228 -32.22 20.22 10.08
C GLU A 228 -32.80 20.59 11.45
N MET A 229 -33.55 19.66 12.07
CA MET A 229 -34.05 19.84 13.43
C MET A 229 -32.91 19.92 14.46
N HIS A 230 -31.84 19.14 14.30
CA HIS A 230 -30.67 19.24 15.17
C HIS A 230 -29.99 20.61 15.03
N THR A 231 -29.64 20.99 13.80
CA THR A 231 -28.96 22.27 13.50
C THR A 231 -29.79 23.49 13.86
N TYR A 232 -31.12 23.37 13.90
CA TYR A 232 -32.01 24.44 14.36
C TYR A 232 -31.93 24.68 15.87
N TYR A 233 -31.78 23.63 16.68
CA TYR A 233 -31.60 23.76 18.13
C TYR A 233 -30.14 24.03 18.54
N SER A 234 -29.20 23.58 17.72
CA SER A 234 -27.77 23.84 17.86
C SER A 234 -27.30 25.05 17.03
N ASP A 235 -28.22 25.92 16.59
CA ASP A 235 -27.89 27.07 15.74
C ASP A 235 -27.02 28.05 16.54
N MET A 236 -26.00 28.60 15.88
CA MET A 236 -25.11 29.60 16.45
C MET A 236 -25.83 30.93 16.77
N ILE A 237 -27.06 31.11 16.25
CA ILE A 237 -27.95 32.25 16.54
C ILE A 237 -29.01 31.90 17.60
N TYR A 238 -29.47 30.65 17.67
CA TYR A 238 -30.47 30.17 18.64
C TYR A 238 -30.03 28.84 19.24
N PHE A 239 -29.24 28.91 20.31
CA PHE A 239 -28.67 27.74 20.96
C PHE A 239 -29.46 27.33 22.21
N ASP A 240 -30.13 26.18 22.18
CA ASP A 240 -30.69 25.54 23.37
C ASP A 240 -29.97 24.20 23.63
N PRO A 241 -29.10 24.11 24.67
CA PRO A 241 -28.40 22.87 24.98
C PRO A 241 -29.33 21.73 25.41
N ALA A 242 -30.51 22.02 25.97
CA ALA A 242 -31.44 20.99 26.40
C ALA A 242 -32.16 20.37 25.20
N GLU A 243 -32.60 21.17 24.23
CA GLU A 243 -33.23 20.67 23.01
C GLU A 243 -32.21 20.05 22.03
N THR A 244 -31.01 20.62 21.90
CA THR A 244 -29.90 20.00 21.16
C THR A 244 -29.65 18.58 21.67
N MET A 245 -29.49 18.41 22.99
CA MET A 245 -29.30 17.10 23.61
C MET A 245 -30.55 16.21 23.56
N SER A 246 -31.76 16.78 23.41
CA SER A 246 -33.01 16.02 23.26
C SER A 246 -33.06 15.25 21.93
N THR A 247 -32.40 15.75 20.88
CA THR A 247 -32.27 15.06 19.58
C THR A 247 -31.21 13.94 19.54
N MET A 248 -30.37 13.83 20.58
CA MET A 248 -29.28 12.86 20.64
C MET A 248 -29.66 11.54 21.34
N VAL A 249 -28.86 10.49 21.12
CA VAL A 249 -28.89 9.23 21.88
C VAL A 249 -28.32 9.41 23.31
N LYS A 250 -28.44 8.37 24.15
CA LYS A 250 -27.94 8.38 25.54
C LYS A 250 -26.41 8.36 25.68
N ALA A 251 -25.70 7.89 24.66
CA ALA A 251 -24.24 7.87 24.58
C ALA A 251 -23.78 8.53 23.27
N PRO A 252 -23.94 9.86 23.13
CA PRO A 252 -23.51 10.60 21.96
C PRO A 252 -22.00 10.89 22.00
N TYR A 253 -21.44 11.37 20.90
CA TYR A 253 -20.03 11.76 20.81
C TYR A 253 -19.81 12.86 19.77
N VAL A 254 -19.18 13.97 20.16
CA VAL A 254 -18.79 15.03 19.22
C VAL A 254 -17.27 15.19 19.26
N ASN A 255 -16.66 15.31 18.08
CA ASN A 255 -15.24 15.60 17.93
C ASN A 255 -15.00 16.58 16.79
N HIS A 256 -14.51 17.75 17.17
CA HIS A 256 -13.96 18.76 16.28
C HIS A 256 -12.51 18.39 15.99
N VAL A 257 -12.31 17.67 14.89
CA VAL A 257 -11.10 16.87 14.64
C VAL A 257 -9.80 17.69 14.68
N PRO A 258 -9.72 18.92 14.15
CA PRO A 258 -8.47 19.70 14.16
C PRO A 258 -8.05 20.23 15.54
N THR A 259 -8.98 20.32 16.51
CA THR A 259 -8.73 20.86 17.86
C THR A 259 -8.95 19.84 18.97
N LEU A 260 -9.53 18.67 18.67
CA LEU A 260 -9.97 17.64 19.62
C LEU A 260 -10.96 18.16 20.68
N THR A 261 -11.71 19.22 20.39
CA THR A 261 -12.79 19.72 21.25
C THR A 261 -14.09 18.93 21.02
N GLY A 262 -14.96 18.89 22.04
CA GLY A 262 -16.20 18.10 22.04
C GLY A 262 -16.38 17.32 23.34
N GLY A 263 -17.04 16.16 23.27
CA GLY A 263 -17.35 15.34 24.45
C GLY A 263 -17.90 13.95 24.12
N ILE A 264 -17.79 13.01 25.06
CA ILE A 264 -18.29 11.63 24.95
C ILE A 264 -19.34 11.39 26.05
N GLY A 265 -20.51 10.91 25.69
CA GLY A 265 -21.60 10.66 26.63
C GLY A 265 -22.42 11.93 26.92
N TYR A 266 -23.64 11.73 27.41
CA TYR A 266 -24.64 12.79 27.52
C TYR A 266 -24.21 13.92 28.48
N GLU A 267 -23.59 13.58 29.60
CA GLU A 267 -23.20 14.55 30.63
C GLU A 267 -22.04 15.45 30.21
N ASP A 268 -20.99 14.87 29.60
CA ASP A 268 -19.82 15.64 29.15
C ASP A 268 -20.17 16.50 27.95
N LEU A 269 -21.00 16.00 27.03
CA LEU A 269 -21.43 16.78 25.87
C LEU A 269 -22.43 17.89 26.24
N ALA A 270 -23.37 17.64 27.15
CA ALA A 270 -24.22 18.71 27.69
C ALA A 270 -23.42 19.78 28.45
N ARG A 271 -22.31 19.39 29.11
CA ARG A 271 -21.37 20.34 29.75
C ARG A 271 -20.58 21.14 28.71
N PHE A 272 -20.08 20.48 27.66
CA PHE A 272 -19.38 21.13 26.54
C PHE A 272 -20.29 22.16 25.88
N TYR A 273 -21.51 21.78 25.48
CA TYR A 273 -22.48 22.70 24.91
C TYR A 273 -22.82 23.86 25.85
N LYS A 274 -23.11 23.61 27.12
CA LYS A 274 -23.40 24.68 28.09
C LYS A 274 -22.22 25.65 28.33
N ALA A 275 -20.98 25.15 28.25
CA ALA A 275 -19.78 25.95 28.50
C ALA A 275 -19.33 26.75 27.26
N SER A 276 -19.30 26.09 26.09
CA SER A 276 -18.84 26.68 24.83
C SER A 276 -19.92 27.51 24.13
N PHE A 277 -21.20 27.37 24.51
CA PHE A 277 -22.32 28.13 23.97
C PHE A 277 -23.18 28.73 25.11
N PRO A 278 -22.66 29.74 25.84
CA PRO A 278 -23.35 30.33 26.98
C PRO A 278 -24.62 31.10 26.57
N ILE A 279 -25.71 30.89 27.30
CA ILE A 279 -27.05 31.48 27.06
C ILE A 279 -27.12 32.95 27.54
N SER A 280 -26.06 33.73 27.27
CA SER A 280 -26.02 35.16 27.54
C SER A 280 -26.69 35.91 26.39
N SER A 281 -27.75 36.66 26.65
CA SER A 281 -28.54 37.37 25.61
C SER A 281 -27.81 38.55 24.94
N THR A 282 -26.50 38.69 25.17
CA THR A 282 -25.63 39.75 24.64
C THR A 282 -24.36 39.25 23.97
N ASP A 283 -23.99 37.97 24.15
CA ASP A 283 -22.70 37.44 23.71
C ASP A 283 -22.93 36.36 22.64
N TYR A 284 -22.68 36.71 21.37
CA TYR A 284 -22.74 35.75 20.28
C TYR A 284 -21.58 34.75 20.41
N VAL A 285 -21.90 33.45 20.36
CA VAL A 285 -20.93 32.36 20.45
C VAL A 285 -20.01 32.28 19.22
N THR A 286 -20.53 32.76 18.09
CA THR A 286 -19.86 32.81 16.79
C THR A 286 -20.08 34.22 16.21
N PRO A 287 -19.16 34.78 15.41
CA PRO A 287 -19.31 36.14 14.91
C PRO A 287 -20.68 36.47 14.29
N PRO A 288 -21.26 37.66 14.54
CA PRO A 288 -22.60 38.01 14.05
C PRO A 288 -22.76 38.04 12.52
N ASP A 289 -21.64 38.09 11.79
CA ASP A 289 -21.58 38.07 10.32
C ASP A 289 -21.29 36.68 9.75
N THR A 290 -21.40 35.63 10.57
CA THR A 290 -21.10 34.26 10.16
C THR A 290 -22.13 33.71 9.19
N GLU A 291 -21.65 33.14 8.09
CA GLU A 291 -22.45 32.50 7.05
C GLU A 291 -21.90 31.09 6.79
N ILE A 292 -22.82 30.12 6.68
CA ILE A 292 -22.52 28.74 6.29
C ILE A 292 -23.15 28.50 4.92
N ILE A 293 -22.32 28.14 3.94
CA ILE A 293 -22.75 27.79 2.58
C ILE A 293 -22.60 26.28 2.42
N THR A 294 -23.71 25.54 2.33
CA THR A 294 -23.67 24.11 1.98
C THR A 294 -23.30 23.94 0.51
N VAL A 295 -22.18 23.27 0.26
CA VAL A 295 -21.63 22.99 -1.07
C VAL A 295 -22.20 21.68 -1.61
N SER A 296 -22.16 20.63 -0.78
CA SER A 296 -22.71 19.32 -1.13
C SER A 296 -23.20 18.58 0.12
N ARG A 297 -24.19 17.70 -0.07
CA ARG A 297 -24.74 16.82 0.97
C ARG A 297 -24.84 15.41 0.43
N THR A 298 -24.37 14.43 1.20
CA THR A 298 -24.50 13.00 0.90
C THR A 298 -25.25 12.30 2.03
N VAL A 299 -26.42 11.72 1.71
CA VAL A 299 -27.24 10.94 2.66
C VAL A 299 -26.96 9.46 2.47
N GLY A 300 -26.45 8.80 3.52
CA GLY A 300 -26.19 7.36 3.57
C GLY A 300 -27.26 6.60 4.38
N ALA A 301 -27.03 5.30 4.58
CA ALA A 301 -27.97 4.45 5.32
C ALA A 301 -28.11 4.83 6.81
N ASP A 302 -27.06 5.37 7.42
CA ASP A 302 -26.96 5.68 8.86
C ASP A 302 -26.35 7.07 9.15
N ARG A 303 -26.05 7.88 8.13
CA ARG A 303 -25.27 9.12 8.29
C ARG A 303 -25.51 10.14 7.17
N ILE A 304 -25.20 11.39 7.47
CA ILE A 304 -25.07 12.50 6.53
C ILE A 304 -23.61 12.95 6.48
N ILE A 305 -23.16 13.37 5.30
CA ILE A 305 -21.90 14.08 5.10
C ILE A 305 -22.24 15.41 4.42
N ASP A 306 -22.01 16.51 5.13
CA ASP A 306 -22.19 17.87 4.63
C ASP A 306 -20.82 18.51 4.39
N GLU A 307 -20.58 18.93 3.15
CA GLU A 307 -19.47 19.78 2.75
C GLU A 307 -19.95 21.23 2.73
N MET A 308 -19.27 22.11 3.45
CA MET A 308 -19.70 23.47 3.71
C MET A 308 -18.53 24.45 3.63
N ILE A 309 -18.81 25.71 3.29
CA ILE A 309 -17.91 26.83 3.56
C ILE A 309 -18.43 27.59 4.78
N LEU A 310 -17.57 27.75 5.80
CA LEU A 310 -17.80 28.63 6.94
C LEU A 310 -17.00 29.92 6.71
N LYS A 311 -17.67 31.08 6.77
CA LYS A 311 -17.02 32.40 6.67
C LYS A 311 -17.60 33.40 7.66
N GLY A 312 -16.80 34.40 8.03
CA GLY A 312 -17.19 35.49 8.94
C GLY A 312 -15.97 36.31 9.36
N THR A 313 -16.13 37.24 10.31
CA THR A 313 -15.05 38.07 10.85
C THR A 313 -14.78 37.71 12.30
N HIS A 314 -13.54 37.33 12.65
CA HIS A 314 -13.16 36.89 13.99
C HIS A 314 -13.21 38.04 15.04
N THR A 315 -14.43 38.32 15.51
CA THR A 315 -14.82 39.46 16.37
C THR A 315 -15.15 39.07 17.80
N THR A 316 -15.42 37.78 18.04
CA THR A 316 -15.63 37.14 19.34
C THR A 316 -14.70 35.92 19.44
N GLU A 317 -14.44 35.43 20.66
CA GLU A 317 -13.67 34.20 20.88
C GLU A 317 -14.52 32.99 20.49
N ILE A 318 -13.96 32.06 19.71
CA ILE A 318 -14.70 30.94 19.11
C ILE A 318 -14.16 29.62 19.65
N ASP A 319 -14.43 29.30 20.91
CA ASP A 319 -13.80 28.19 21.64
C ASP A 319 -13.87 26.83 20.93
N TYR A 320 -14.95 26.57 20.20
CA TYR A 320 -15.13 25.31 19.49
C TYR A 320 -14.25 25.15 18.23
N LEU A 321 -13.73 26.26 17.69
CA LEU A 321 -12.94 26.34 16.44
C LEU A 321 -11.48 26.79 16.70
N LEU A 322 -11.29 27.70 17.64
CA LEU A 322 -10.06 28.42 17.97
C LEU A 322 -9.93 28.59 19.50
N PRO A 323 -9.85 27.49 20.28
CA PRO A 323 -9.84 27.53 21.74
C PRO A 323 -8.70 28.40 22.29
N GLY A 324 -9.05 29.39 23.13
CA GLY A 324 -8.11 30.29 23.78
C GLY A 324 -7.48 31.36 22.88
N ILE A 325 -8.07 31.67 21.72
CA ILE A 325 -7.57 32.68 20.78
C ILE A 325 -8.48 33.91 20.81
N ASN A 326 -7.95 35.03 21.34
CA ASN A 326 -8.64 36.32 21.35
C ASN A 326 -9.06 36.80 19.94
N PRO A 327 -10.14 37.58 19.82
CA PRO A 327 -10.59 38.18 18.55
C PRO A 327 -9.47 38.89 17.80
N THR A 328 -9.28 38.55 16.52
CA THR A 328 -8.23 39.12 15.67
C THR A 328 -8.73 40.21 14.73
N GLY A 329 -10.06 40.39 14.62
CA GLY A 329 -10.71 41.37 13.74
C GLY A 329 -10.57 41.07 12.24
N LYS A 330 -10.09 39.88 11.86
CA LYS A 330 -9.88 39.49 10.46
C LYS A 330 -10.99 38.58 9.94
N THR A 331 -11.32 38.75 8.67
CA THR A 331 -12.18 37.83 7.93
C THR A 331 -11.51 36.49 7.72
N PHE A 332 -12.28 35.41 7.80
CA PHE A 332 -11.87 34.08 7.39
C PHE A 332 -12.96 33.43 6.54
N GLU A 333 -12.56 32.54 5.65
CA GLU A 333 -13.41 31.69 4.83
C GLU A 333 -12.70 30.34 4.66
N ILE A 334 -13.32 29.25 5.12
CA ILE A 334 -12.71 27.92 5.21
C ILE A 334 -13.68 26.81 4.76
N ALA A 335 -13.11 25.77 4.15
CA ALA A 335 -13.85 24.54 3.89
C ALA A 335 -13.96 23.69 5.17
N LEU A 336 -15.17 23.18 5.42
CA LEU A 336 -15.56 22.39 6.59
C LEU A 336 -16.39 21.19 6.12
N VAL A 337 -16.16 20.01 6.72
CA VAL A 337 -16.90 18.79 6.45
C VAL A 337 -17.45 18.20 7.75
N GLY A 338 -18.76 18.11 7.86
CA GLY A 338 -19.46 17.44 8.96
C GLY A 338 -19.83 16.02 8.58
N VAL A 339 -19.39 15.02 9.36
CA VAL A 339 -19.81 13.62 9.24
C VAL A 339 -20.69 13.28 10.44
N VAL A 340 -22.00 13.18 10.21
CA VAL A 340 -23.03 13.09 11.24
C VAL A 340 -23.75 11.74 11.15
N ALA A 341 -23.68 10.91 12.20
CA ALA A 341 -24.29 9.58 12.19
C ALA A 341 -25.48 9.46 13.15
N PHE A 342 -26.48 8.68 12.76
CA PHE A 342 -27.74 8.47 13.46
C PHE A 342 -27.92 7.01 13.87
N ARG A 343 -28.78 6.76 14.85
CA ARG A 343 -29.26 5.44 15.26
C ARG A 343 -30.73 5.57 15.61
N GLY A 344 -31.58 4.87 14.86
CA GLY A 344 -33.01 5.15 14.88
C GLY A 344 -33.30 6.59 14.42
N ASP A 345 -34.09 7.31 15.22
CA ASP A 345 -34.52 8.70 15.02
C ASP A 345 -33.66 9.74 15.76
N LYS A 346 -32.45 9.37 16.21
CA LYS A 346 -31.58 10.21 17.05
C LYS A 346 -30.13 10.24 16.57
N LEU A 347 -29.48 11.37 16.80
CA LEU A 347 -28.07 11.59 16.46
C LEU A 347 -27.14 10.83 17.44
N THR A 348 -26.07 10.22 16.92
CA THR A 348 -25.09 9.42 17.67
C THR A 348 -23.70 10.02 17.74
N PHE A 349 -23.16 10.50 16.63
CA PHE A 349 -21.88 11.16 16.65
C PHE A 349 -21.70 12.17 15.52
N GLU A 350 -20.81 13.12 15.77
CA GLU A 350 -20.37 14.13 14.81
C GLU A 350 -18.83 14.14 14.76
N HIS A 351 -18.27 14.01 13.56
CA HIS A 351 -16.89 14.38 13.29
C HIS A 351 -16.88 15.61 12.40
N ILE A 352 -16.37 16.73 12.91
CA ILE A 352 -16.30 17.99 12.18
C ILE A 352 -14.84 18.25 11.82
N TYR A 353 -14.55 18.30 10.51
CA TYR A 353 -13.23 18.56 9.94
C TYR A 353 -13.21 19.94 9.30
N TRP A 354 -12.09 20.67 9.39
CA TRP A 354 -11.88 21.91 8.61
C TRP A 354 -10.39 22.15 8.37
N ASP A 355 -10.06 23.06 7.45
CA ASP A 355 -8.68 23.47 7.20
C ASP A 355 -8.17 24.46 8.27
N GLN A 356 -7.67 23.92 9.38
CA GLN A 356 -7.09 24.70 10.48
C GLN A 356 -5.82 25.48 10.06
N ALA A 357 -5.05 24.98 9.10
CA ALA A 357 -3.84 25.67 8.66
C ALA A 357 -4.19 26.94 7.87
N SER A 358 -5.13 26.85 6.93
CA SER A 358 -5.63 28.02 6.20
C SER A 358 -6.42 28.99 7.08
N LEU A 359 -7.11 28.51 8.12
CA LEU A 359 -7.73 29.38 9.13
C LEU A 359 -6.67 30.23 9.86
N LEU A 360 -5.65 29.58 10.43
CA LEU A 360 -4.59 30.27 11.18
C LEU A 360 -3.78 31.23 10.29
N VAL A 361 -3.58 30.92 9.02
CA VAL A 361 -2.96 31.84 8.03
C VAL A 361 -3.85 33.07 7.79
N GLN A 362 -5.15 32.90 7.57
CA GLN A 362 -6.09 34.02 7.36
C GLN A 362 -6.17 34.94 8.57
N LEU A 363 -6.15 34.38 9.78
CA LEU A 363 -6.09 35.14 11.03
C LEU A 363 -4.69 35.73 11.32
N GLY A 364 -3.66 35.36 10.54
CA GLY A 364 -2.26 35.79 10.68
C GLY A 364 -1.59 35.28 11.96
N LEU A 365 -2.00 34.10 12.42
CA LEU A 365 -1.41 33.34 13.52
C LEU A 365 -0.37 32.33 13.02
N LEU A 366 -0.32 32.08 11.70
CA LEU A 366 0.62 31.19 11.03
C LEU A 366 1.21 31.88 9.79
N ASP A 367 2.53 31.82 9.60
CA ASP A 367 3.20 32.34 8.41
C ASP A 367 3.20 31.30 7.28
N ALA A 368 2.52 31.61 6.18
CA ALA A 368 2.45 30.74 5.00
C ALA A 368 3.74 30.73 4.15
N THR A 369 4.68 31.66 4.36
CA THR A 369 5.83 31.89 3.45
C THR A 369 6.70 30.64 3.23
N SER A 370 6.77 29.75 4.21
CA SER A 370 7.56 28.50 4.16
C SER A 370 6.71 27.22 4.15
N LEU A 371 5.38 27.33 4.13
CA LEU A 371 4.45 26.22 4.33
C LEU A 371 3.59 25.97 3.09
N PRO A 372 3.20 24.70 2.80
CA PRO A 372 2.35 24.37 1.66
C PRO A 372 0.85 24.64 1.95
N VAL A 373 0.51 25.87 2.35
CA VAL A 373 -0.85 26.30 2.74
C VAL A 373 -1.34 27.35 1.76
N ALA A 374 -2.54 27.18 1.20
CA ALA A 374 -3.10 28.09 0.20
C ALA A 374 -4.04 29.17 0.79
N GLY A 375 -4.43 29.06 2.07
CA GLY A 375 -5.27 30.06 2.72
C GLY A 375 -6.68 30.06 2.15
N VAL A 376 -7.22 31.26 1.92
CA VAL A 376 -8.60 31.46 1.43
C VAL A 376 -8.87 30.80 0.07
N GLU A 377 -7.85 30.64 -0.78
CA GLU A 377 -7.97 29.99 -2.09
C GLU A 377 -8.51 28.56 -2.01
N VAL A 378 -8.35 27.87 -0.86
CA VAL A 378 -8.90 26.53 -0.63
C VAL A 378 -10.43 26.55 -0.68
N ALA A 379 -11.08 27.48 0.02
CA ALA A 379 -12.53 27.60 0.05
C ALA A 379 -13.08 28.07 -1.30
N HIS A 380 -12.42 29.05 -1.94
CA HIS A 380 -12.80 29.52 -3.27
C HIS A 380 -12.67 28.42 -4.33
N LYS A 381 -11.69 27.51 -4.21
CA LYS A 381 -11.55 26.37 -5.12
C LYS A 381 -12.65 25.32 -4.95
N VAL A 382 -13.22 25.18 -3.76
CA VAL A 382 -14.37 24.31 -3.48
C VAL A 382 -15.65 24.91 -4.06
N LEU A 383 -15.86 26.22 -3.93
CA LEU A 383 -17.03 26.93 -4.50
C LEU A 383 -16.98 27.05 -6.03
N ASP A 384 -15.78 27.27 -6.61
CA ASP A 384 -15.57 27.37 -8.05
C ASP A 384 -14.51 26.35 -8.55
N PRO A 385 -14.89 25.06 -8.65
CA PRO A 385 -13.97 24.00 -9.02
C PRO A 385 -13.48 24.10 -10.48
N PHE A 386 -14.15 24.88 -11.35
CA PHE A 386 -13.82 24.98 -12.77
C PHE A 386 -13.22 26.33 -13.18
N GLY A 387 -13.65 27.45 -12.58
CA GLY A 387 -13.16 28.79 -12.90
C GLY A 387 -11.90 29.19 -12.14
N LEU A 388 -11.71 28.76 -10.89
CA LEU A 388 -10.48 29.01 -10.16
C LEU A 388 -9.38 27.99 -10.57
N PRO A 389 -8.20 28.42 -11.05
CA PRO A 389 -7.14 27.49 -11.43
C PRO A 389 -6.53 26.81 -10.18
N SER A 390 -6.16 25.53 -10.32
CA SER A 390 -5.34 24.86 -9.31
C SER A 390 -3.94 25.49 -9.21
N ASN A 391 -3.23 25.21 -8.12
CA ASN A 391 -1.90 25.77 -7.86
C ASN A 391 -0.87 25.49 -8.98
N LYS A 392 0.26 26.20 -8.93
CA LYS A 392 1.29 26.22 -10.00
C LYS A 392 2.09 24.91 -10.16
N LEU A 393 1.72 23.81 -9.49
CA LEU A 393 2.37 22.50 -9.62
C LEU A 393 2.39 22.01 -11.08
N LEU A 394 1.25 22.01 -11.78
CA LEU A 394 1.16 21.55 -13.16
C LEU A 394 2.00 22.42 -14.11
N GLN A 395 2.03 23.74 -13.89
CA GLN A 395 2.86 24.67 -14.66
C GLN A 395 4.36 24.38 -14.50
N ARG A 396 4.81 24.01 -13.29
CA ARG A 396 6.18 23.59 -13.01
C ARG A 396 6.50 22.25 -13.70
N LEU A 397 5.59 21.28 -13.66
CA LEU A 397 5.76 19.96 -14.27
C LEU A 397 5.87 20.04 -15.81
N VAL A 398 5.05 20.88 -16.46
CA VAL A 398 5.08 21.09 -17.92
C VAL A 398 6.43 21.66 -18.38
N MET A 399 7.12 22.47 -17.56
CA MET A 399 8.48 22.93 -17.88
C MET A 399 9.56 21.85 -17.75
N THR A 400 9.28 20.74 -17.04
CA THR A 400 10.26 19.66 -16.80
C THR A 400 10.06 18.41 -17.65
N SER A 401 8.88 18.20 -18.27
CA SER A 401 8.60 16.97 -19.00
C SER A 401 7.70 17.17 -20.22
N ALA A 402 8.29 17.09 -21.42
CA ALA A 402 7.56 17.00 -22.68
C ALA A 402 7.02 15.56 -22.88
N ILE A 403 5.98 15.18 -22.13
CA ILE A 403 5.27 13.91 -22.30
C ILE A 403 4.10 14.14 -23.28
N PRO A 404 4.10 13.53 -24.48
CA PRO A 404 2.98 13.64 -25.40
C PRO A 404 1.78 12.85 -24.87
N LEU A 405 0.69 13.53 -24.55
CA LEU A 405 -0.60 12.87 -24.29
C LEU A 405 -1.19 12.43 -25.64
N GLN A 406 -1.20 11.12 -25.90
CA GLN A 406 -1.91 10.56 -27.05
C GLN A 406 -3.42 10.63 -26.80
N ASP A 407 -4.09 11.51 -27.55
CA ASP A 407 -5.55 11.57 -27.62
C ASP A 407 -6.11 10.31 -28.31
N ARG A 408 -6.55 9.33 -27.51
CA ARG A 408 -7.18 8.09 -27.99
C ARG A 408 -8.68 8.22 -28.27
N SER A 409 -9.27 9.41 -28.15
CA SER A 409 -10.71 9.58 -28.41
C SER A 409 -11.10 9.29 -29.85
N ARG A 410 -10.17 9.46 -30.81
CA ARG A 410 -10.41 9.29 -32.25
C ARG A 410 -10.43 7.84 -32.74
N ASP A 411 -9.82 6.90 -32.00
CA ASP A 411 -9.73 5.50 -32.43
C ASP A 411 -11.04 4.72 -32.22
N HIS A 412 -11.96 5.24 -31.40
CA HIS A 412 -13.22 4.57 -31.08
C HIS A 412 -14.34 4.78 -32.11
N GLU A 413 -14.30 5.84 -32.94
CA GLU A 413 -15.29 6.06 -34.00
C GLU A 413 -15.06 5.17 -35.25
N GLN A 414 -13.92 4.49 -35.38
CA GLN A 414 -13.58 3.69 -36.57
C GLN A 414 -13.74 2.15 -36.40
N ARG A 415 -14.31 1.67 -35.29
CA ARG A 415 -14.61 0.24 -35.07
C ARG A 415 -16.06 0.02 -34.65
N GLY A 416 -16.96 0.35 -35.55
CA GLY A 416 -18.41 0.20 -35.39
C GLY A 416 -19.13 -0.20 -36.69
N ASP A 417 -18.54 -1.10 -37.49
CA ASP A 417 -19.21 -1.66 -38.67
C ASP A 417 -19.26 -3.20 -38.59
N PHE A 418 -20.37 -3.69 -38.01
CA PHE A 418 -20.91 -5.03 -38.22
C PHE A 418 -22.42 -4.85 -38.27
N GLY A 419 -22.96 -4.80 -39.48
CA GLY A 419 -24.32 -4.34 -39.74
C GLY A 419 -25.42 -5.28 -39.25
N LEU A 420 -26.55 -4.66 -38.89
CA LEU A 420 -27.89 -5.26 -38.96
C LEU A 420 -28.81 -4.24 -39.64
N ASP A 421 -29.52 -4.69 -40.66
CA ASP A 421 -30.30 -3.83 -41.56
C ASP A 421 -31.53 -3.20 -40.88
N ALA A 422 -31.74 -1.90 -41.14
CA ALA A 422 -33.04 -1.23 -41.01
C ALA A 422 -33.27 -0.32 -42.23
N PRO A 423 -34.42 -0.40 -42.93
CA PRO A 423 -34.55 0.17 -44.27
C PRO A 423 -34.98 1.66 -44.26
N SER A 424 -34.53 2.39 -45.30
CA SER A 424 -35.16 3.57 -45.93
C SER A 424 -35.93 4.57 -45.03
N GLY A 425 -35.57 5.85 -44.92
CA GLY A 425 -34.69 6.68 -45.75
C GLY A 425 -35.47 7.89 -46.28
N LEU A 426 -34.91 9.09 -46.14
CA LEU A 426 -35.30 10.31 -46.86
C LEU A 426 -34.19 11.36 -46.73
N GLU A 427 -33.59 11.64 -47.88
CA GLU A 427 -33.09 12.94 -48.40
C GLU A 427 -33.15 14.19 -47.49
N GLN A 428 -32.23 15.16 -47.56
CA GLN A 428 -31.29 15.49 -48.65
C GLN A 428 -30.09 16.35 -48.15
N ARG A 429 -29.12 16.58 -49.04
CA ARG A 429 -27.86 17.33 -48.82
C ARG A 429 -28.08 18.84 -48.64
N VAL A 430 -27.11 19.55 -48.03
CA VAL A 430 -26.19 20.52 -48.71
C VAL A 430 -25.21 21.16 -47.70
N ALA A 431 -24.06 21.62 -48.20
CA ALA A 431 -22.87 22.01 -47.45
C ALA A 431 -22.89 23.41 -46.78
N SER A 432 -21.99 23.60 -45.81
CA SER A 432 -21.51 24.92 -45.33
C SER A 432 -20.70 25.65 -46.43
N PRO A 433 -20.50 26.99 -46.34
CA PRO A 433 -19.36 27.50 -45.57
C PRO A 433 -19.54 28.89 -44.90
N ASN A 434 -18.46 29.32 -44.24
CA ASN A 434 -18.25 30.49 -43.38
C ASN A 434 -18.75 31.88 -43.85
N SER A 435 -19.14 32.68 -42.84
CA SER A 435 -19.08 34.16 -42.64
C SER A 435 -18.37 35.04 -43.70
N PRO A 436 -18.77 36.31 -43.96
CA PRO A 436 -18.77 37.36 -42.91
C PRO A 436 -19.74 38.57 -43.07
N THR A 437 -19.47 39.63 -42.30
CA THR A 437 -19.86 41.06 -42.45
C THR A 437 -21.24 41.60 -41.99
N SER A 438 -21.21 42.23 -40.81
CA SER A 438 -21.54 43.66 -40.55
C SER A 438 -22.99 44.22 -40.58
N LEU A 439 -23.29 45.03 -39.54
CA LEU A 439 -24.10 46.28 -39.56
C LEU A 439 -25.60 46.15 -39.98
N ALA A 440 -26.62 46.63 -39.24
CA ALA A 440 -26.69 47.69 -38.24
C ALA A 440 -28.14 47.86 -37.70
N ARG A 441 -28.28 48.49 -36.50
CA ARG A 441 -29.47 49.21 -35.99
C ARG A 441 -30.74 48.34 -35.73
N SER A 442 -31.60 48.65 -34.76
CA SER A 442 -31.93 49.96 -34.20
C SER A 442 -32.23 49.96 -32.69
N SER A 443 -32.42 51.16 -32.16
CA SER A 443 -32.56 51.53 -30.75
C SER A 443 -34.00 51.67 -30.25
N SER A 444 -34.23 51.42 -28.96
CA SER A 444 -35.06 52.27 -28.08
C SER A 444 -34.74 51.94 -26.61
N LEU A 445 -34.26 52.91 -25.82
CA LEU A 445 -35.01 53.62 -24.76
C LEU A 445 -35.38 52.72 -23.55
N SER A 446 -35.11 53.09 -22.28
CA SER A 446 -34.56 54.36 -21.78
C SER A 446 -34.30 54.36 -20.26
N ARG A 447 -33.21 55.03 -19.84
CA ARG A 447 -33.07 55.84 -18.60
C ARG A 447 -33.12 55.09 -17.23
N ARG A 448 -32.41 55.51 -16.16
CA ARG A 448 -31.52 56.67 -15.92
C ARG A 448 -30.69 56.51 -14.63
N LEU A 449 -29.43 57.01 -14.65
CA LEU A 449 -28.70 57.77 -13.59
C LEU A 449 -28.52 57.17 -12.18
N SER A 450 -27.47 57.44 -11.39
CA SER A 450 -26.12 58.06 -11.55
C SER A 450 -25.40 57.86 -10.19
N ALA A 451 -24.13 57.46 -10.06
CA ALA A 451 -22.86 58.07 -10.51
C ALA A 451 -22.46 59.39 -9.80
N ALA A 452 -21.54 59.30 -8.83
CA ALA A 452 -20.50 60.27 -8.41
C ALA A 452 -19.59 59.57 -7.38
N THR A 453 -18.28 59.31 -7.50
CA THR A 453 -17.07 60.10 -7.87
C THR A 453 -16.46 61.00 -6.78
N ALA A 454 -15.46 60.44 -6.09
CA ALA A 454 -14.07 60.97 -5.98
C ALA A 454 -13.64 61.96 -4.88
N ALA A 455 -12.48 61.60 -4.29
CA ALA A 455 -11.34 62.41 -3.84
C ALA A 455 -11.36 63.19 -2.50
N GLY A 456 -10.24 63.09 -1.76
CA GLY A 456 -9.63 64.27 -1.12
C GLY A 456 -9.23 64.22 0.38
N THR A 457 -8.03 63.68 0.68
CA THR A 457 -7.00 64.23 1.60
C THR A 457 -7.27 64.67 3.07
N ASP A 458 -6.26 64.33 3.91
CA ASP A 458 -5.73 65.06 5.09
C ASP A 458 -6.42 64.98 6.50
N ARG A 459 -5.88 64.05 7.33
CA ARG A 459 -5.07 64.34 8.55
C ARG A 459 -5.69 65.18 9.71
N LYS A 460 -5.88 64.52 10.88
CA LYS A 460 -5.41 64.89 12.27
C LYS A 460 -6.38 64.41 13.38
N ASP A 461 -5.83 63.74 14.41
CA ASP A 461 -6.40 63.69 15.77
C ASP A 461 -6.26 65.07 16.45
N PRO A 462 -7.07 65.41 17.49
CA PRO A 462 -6.73 64.97 18.85
C PRO A 462 -7.90 64.74 19.86
N PHE A 463 -7.71 63.73 20.73
CA PHE A 463 -7.92 63.66 22.19
C PHE A 463 -9.05 64.41 22.97
N TYR A 464 -9.59 63.65 23.95
CA TYR A 464 -10.19 64.02 25.26
C TYR A 464 -11.47 64.89 25.33
N ALA A 465 -12.56 64.31 25.87
CA ALA A 465 -12.99 64.55 27.27
C ALA A 465 -14.10 63.58 27.74
N THR A 466 -13.99 63.12 28.98
CA THR A 466 -14.97 62.39 29.83
C THR A 466 -15.73 63.43 30.71
N PRO A 467 -16.44 63.17 31.86
CA PRO A 467 -16.67 61.94 32.65
C PRO A 467 -18.10 61.83 33.30
N GLU A 468 -18.17 61.21 34.50
CA GLU A 468 -19.27 61.13 35.51
C GLU A 468 -20.26 59.95 35.38
N GLU A 469 -20.70 59.26 36.45
CA GLU A 469 -20.35 59.24 37.89
C GLU A 469 -20.59 57.79 38.43
N ASP A 470 -20.29 57.35 39.67
CA ASP A 470 -19.73 57.99 40.88
C ASP A 470 -18.60 57.11 41.50
N ARG A 471 -18.90 56.26 42.50
CA ARG A 471 -17.89 55.80 43.49
C ARG A 471 -18.14 54.47 44.23
N LEU A 472 -17.03 54.04 44.84
CA LEU A 472 -16.82 53.58 46.23
C LEU A 472 -16.72 52.08 46.55
N SER A 473 -15.79 51.82 47.49
CA SER A 473 -15.16 50.54 47.83
C SER A 473 -15.57 50.03 49.20
N TYR A 474 -15.30 48.73 49.45
CA TYR A 474 -14.99 48.22 50.79
C TYR A 474 -13.83 47.21 50.72
N MET A 475 -13.02 47.19 51.80
CA MET A 475 -11.76 46.45 51.98
C MET A 475 -12.02 45.03 52.55
N ASP A 476 -11.32 43.94 52.18
CA ASP A 476 -9.90 43.52 52.35
C ASP A 476 -9.71 42.52 53.53
N GLU A 477 -8.55 41.84 53.56
CA GLU A 477 -8.01 40.87 54.53
C GLU A 477 -8.53 39.41 54.38
N THR A 478 -7.71 38.38 54.14
CA THR A 478 -6.35 38.13 54.66
C THR A 478 -5.48 37.25 53.74
N PHE A 479 -4.23 37.65 53.55
CA PHE A 479 -3.15 36.81 53.01
C PHE A 479 -2.34 36.19 54.16
N ARG A 480 -2.00 34.89 54.10
CA ARG A 480 -0.88 34.32 54.89
C ARG A 480 -0.10 33.27 54.10
N PRO A 481 1.24 33.44 53.94
CA PRO A 481 2.10 32.49 53.28
C PRO A 481 2.74 31.50 54.28
N TYR A 482 3.04 30.29 53.80
CA TYR A 482 4.12 29.42 54.29
C TYR A 482 4.85 28.93 53.03
N ALA A 483 6.01 29.48 52.67
CA ALA A 483 7.33 29.29 53.29
C ALA A 483 8.00 27.99 52.81
N ASP A 484 9.19 28.14 52.20
CA ASP A 484 9.87 27.12 51.41
C ASP A 484 10.47 25.97 52.23
N GLU A 485 10.37 24.75 51.69
CA GLU A 485 11.24 23.61 51.99
C GLU A 485 11.61 22.94 50.64
N PRO A 486 12.90 22.76 50.30
CA PRO A 486 13.31 22.43 48.94
C PRO A 486 13.20 20.93 48.63
N PHE A 487 12.26 20.55 47.76
CA PHE A 487 12.19 19.19 47.25
C PHE A 487 13.37 18.90 46.30
N LYS A 488 14.32 18.07 46.76
CA LYS A 488 15.52 17.71 46.00
C LYS A 488 15.18 16.92 44.73
N VAL A 489 15.37 17.56 43.58
CA VAL A 489 15.45 16.87 42.28
C VAL A 489 16.61 15.89 42.31
N ARG A 490 16.32 14.59 42.21
CA ARG A 490 17.33 13.57 41.94
C ARG A 490 17.49 13.41 40.44
N SER A 491 18.44 14.14 39.87
CA SER A 491 18.80 14.05 38.46
C SER A 491 19.44 12.70 38.11
N THR A 492 19.00 12.11 37.00
CA THR A 492 19.83 11.26 36.14
C THR A 492 19.64 11.73 34.71
N PRO A 493 20.69 11.89 33.89
CA PRO A 493 20.62 12.76 32.72
C PRO A 493 20.10 12.00 31.49
N TYR A 494 19.02 12.50 30.89
CA TYR A 494 18.78 12.27 29.46
C TYR A 494 19.63 13.29 28.70
N ASN A 495 20.65 12.81 27.99
CA ASN A 495 21.62 13.70 27.33
C ASN A 495 21.11 14.07 25.94
N ASP A 496 20.57 15.28 25.82
CA ASP A 496 20.06 15.85 24.59
C ASP A 496 21.16 16.59 23.82
N LYS A 497 21.50 16.10 22.61
CA LYS A 497 22.17 16.79 21.50
C LYS A 497 21.90 16.00 20.21
N GLY A 498 21.35 16.59 19.14
CA GLY A 498 20.78 17.93 19.02
C GLY A 498 20.17 18.13 17.63
N ASP A 499 19.43 19.23 17.46
CA ASP A 499 18.68 19.56 16.26
C ASP A 499 19.47 19.54 14.93
N GLU A 500 18.89 18.93 13.90
CA GLU A 500 18.87 19.50 12.55
C GLU A 500 17.49 19.35 11.90
N SER A 501 16.73 20.45 11.86
CA SER A 501 15.71 20.81 10.86
C SER A 501 14.74 19.73 10.33
N LEU A 502 13.58 19.60 10.99
CA LEU A 502 12.41 18.86 10.45
C LEU A 502 11.60 19.64 9.39
N VAL A 503 12.11 20.75 8.84
CA VAL A 503 11.43 21.54 7.79
C VAL A 503 12.22 21.48 6.48
N ARG A 504 12.25 20.30 5.84
CA ARG A 504 12.71 20.20 4.43
C ARG A 504 12.16 19.07 3.54
N ASN A 505 11.19 18.27 3.99
CA ASN A 505 10.60 17.18 3.19
C ASN A 505 9.10 17.33 2.87
N ALA A 506 8.43 18.43 3.27
CA ALA A 506 7.00 18.65 3.04
C ALA A 506 6.63 19.15 1.62
N ALA A 507 7.53 19.03 0.63
CA ALA A 507 7.39 19.67 -0.68
C ALA A 507 7.74 18.77 -1.89
N VAL A 508 7.78 17.44 -1.74
CA VAL A 508 7.83 16.49 -2.86
C VAL A 508 7.01 15.24 -2.53
N TYR A 509 5.67 15.31 -2.64
CA TYR A 509 4.78 14.17 -2.98
C TYR A 509 3.35 14.68 -3.25
N GLY A 510 3.23 15.55 -4.26
CA GLY A 510 1.96 15.92 -4.88
C GLY A 510 2.17 15.82 -6.38
N GLY A 511 1.64 14.78 -7.01
CA GLY A 511 1.96 14.44 -8.40
C GLY A 511 1.30 13.12 -8.78
N SER A 512 0.02 13.18 -9.10
CA SER A 512 -0.80 12.01 -9.42
C SER A 512 -0.32 11.30 -10.69
N ASN A 513 0.10 10.05 -10.55
CA ASN A 513 -0.34 8.97 -11.44
C ASN A 513 0.04 7.59 -10.86
N SER A 514 -0.99 6.87 -10.40
CA SER A 514 -1.06 5.40 -10.25
C SER A 514 0.27 4.63 -10.28
N TYR A 515 0.96 4.53 -9.14
CA TYR A 515 1.89 3.43 -8.88
C TYR A 515 1.64 2.81 -7.50
N GLN A 516 1.71 1.48 -7.49
CA GLN A 516 1.62 0.66 -6.29
C GLN A 516 3.02 0.39 -5.80
N ASP A 517 3.34 0.88 -4.61
CA ASP A 517 4.48 0.41 -3.84
C ASP A 517 4.04 0.16 -2.39
N LEU A 518 3.73 -1.10 -2.11
CA LEU A 518 3.60 -1.64 -0.75
C LEU A 518 4.52 -2.86 -0.62
N GLU A 519 5.80 -2.67 -0.99
CA GLU A 519 6.92 -3.48 -0.49
C GLU A 519 7.72 -2.69 0.54
N PHE A 520 7.08 -2.37 1.66
CA PHE A 520 7.77 -2.06 2.90
C PHE A 520 7.31 -3.05 3.97
N ALA A 521 8.25 -3.83 4.49
CA ALA A 521 8.01 -4.70 5.63
C ALA A 521 7.65 -3.86 6.87
N GLU A 522 6.65 -4.30 7.63
CA GLU A 522 6.25 -3.67 8.89
C GLU A 522 7.43 -3.58 9.88
N ALA A 523 7.41 -2.55 10.74
CA ALA A 523 8.44 -2.37 11.75
C ALA A 523 8.48 -3.56 12.72
N TYR A 524 9.69 -4.09 12.96
CA TYR A 524 9.93 -5.29 13.75
C TYR A 524 9.59 -5.10 15.25
N ASP A 525 8.42 -5.58 15.68
CA ASP A 525 8.10 -5.74 17.10
C ASP A 525 8.81 -6.98 17.68
N SER A 526 9.87 -6.73 18.44
CA SER A 526 10.66 -7.77 19.11
C SER A 526 9.94 -8.48 20.27
N SER A 527 8.80 -7.96 20.75
CA SER A 527 8.14 -8.43 21.97
C SER A 527 7.23 -9.65 21.80
N ARG A 528 6.76 -9.93 20.57
CA ARG A 528 5.77 -10.99 20.29
C ARG A 528 6.33 -12.38 19.97
N ALA A 529 7.64 -12.54 19.84
CA ALA A 529 8.26 -13.84 19.56
C ALA A 529 8.80 -14.50 20.84
N GLN A 530 7.97 -15.30 21.54
CA GLN A 530 8.52 -16.28 22.50
C GLN A 530 9.08 -17.48 21.74
N PRO A 531 10.40 -17.76 21.81
CA PRO A 531 10.97 -18.94 21.18
C PRO A 531 10.67 -20.18 22.04
N VAL A 532 9.91 -21.15 21.51
CA VAL A 532 9.90 -22.50 22.06
C VAL A 532 11.28 -23.11 21.83
N ALA A 533 12.10 -23.10 22.88
CA ALA A 533 13.47 -23.57 22.81
C ALA A 533 13.54 -25.10 22.90
N GLU A 534 13.66 -25.77 21.76
CA GLU A 534 14.16 -27.15 21.71
C GLU A 534 15.59 -27.16 21.15
N LYS A 535 16.56 -27.62 21.96
CA LYS A 535 17.98 -27.73 21.59
C LYS A 535 18.21 -28.88 20.59
N ALA A 536 17.76 -28.72 19.34
CA ALA A 536 18.11 -29.62 18.25
C ALA A 536 19.53 -29.34 17.73
N SER A 537 20.31 -30.40 17.44
CA SER A 537 21.63 -30.25 16.83
C SER A 537 21.52 -29.65 15.41
N PRO A 538 22.60 -29.03 14.88
CA PRO A 538 22.58 -28.45 13.54
C PRO A 538 22.16 -29.45 12.45
N LEU A 539 22.60 -30.69 12.58
CA LEU A 539 22.26 -31.79 11.66
C LEU A 539 20.76 -32.13 11.70
N ASN A 540 20.17 -32.20 12.89
CA ASN A 540 18.73 -32.44 13.03
C ASN A 540 17.90 -31.29 12.45
N ARG A 541 18.36 -30.03 12.56
CA ARG A 541 17.70 -28.87 11.97
C ARG A 541 17.72 -28.86 10.43
N PHE A 542 18.74 -29.48 9.83
CA PHE A 542 18.85 -29.65 8.38
C PHE A 542 17.95 -30.77 7.84
N LEU A 543 17.72 -31.82 8.65
CA LEU A 543 16.92 -33.01 8.27
C LEU A 543 15.45 -32.95 8.71
N SER A 544 15.06 -32.04 9.62
CA SER A 544 13.72 -31.99 10.22
C SER A 544 12.66 -31.31 9.34
N ASP A 545 12.32 -31.91 8.20
CA ASP A 545 11.26 -31.45 7.29
C ASP A 545 9.82 -31.76 7.82
N GLY A 546 9.67 -32.02 9.13
CA GLY A 546 8.45 -32.62 9.69
C GLY A 546 8.22 -32.52 11.21
N LYS A 547 8.77 -31.52 11.92
CA LYS A 547 8.47 -31.30 13.36
C LYS A 547 7.43 -30.21 13.65
N TYR A 548 7.04 -29.41 12.65
CA TYR A 548 5.98 -28.39 12.75
C TYR A 548 4.72 -28.82 12.00
N PRO A 549 3.51 -28.47 12.48
CA PRO A 549 2.26 -28.57 11.71
C PRO A 549 2.39 -27.96 10.31
N LEU A 550 1.61 -28.47 9.36
CA LEU A 550 1.64 -27.98 7.99
C LEU A 550 1.15 -26.53 7.91
N GLU A 551 0.14 -26.22 8.71
CA GLU A 551 -0.49 -24.92 8.91
C GLU A 551 0.53 -23.90 9.42
N GLN A 552 1.28 -24.25 10.48
CA GLN A 552 2.29 -23.36 11.07
C GLN A 552 3.39 -23.02 10.05
N ARG A 553 3.84 -23.98 9.23
CA ARG A 553 4.84 -23.69 8.18
C ARG A 553 4.29 -22.79 7.06
N ILE A 554 3.00 -22.91 6.74
CA ILE A 554 2.32 -22.03 5.79
C ILE A 554 2.17 -20.63 6.38
N GLU A 555 1.86 -20.53 7.67
CA GLU A 555 1.70 -19.26 8.40
C GLU A 555 3.03 -18.53 8.59
N ASP A 556 4.08 -19.24 9.03
CA ASP A 556 5.45 -18.72 9.12
C ASP A 556 5.92 -18.18 7.76
N LYS A 557 5.65 -18.93 6.67
CA LYS A 557 5.95 -18.48 5.30
C LYS A 557 5.14 -17.24 4.89
N LYS A 558 3.84 -17.18 5.22
CA LYS A 558 3.01 -15.98 5.00
C LYS A 558 3.50 -14.77 5.80
N ARG A 559 4.14 -14.99 6.94
CA ARG A 559 4.79 -13.97 7.79
C ARG A 559 6.23 -13.64 7.39
N GLY A 560 6.77 -14.23 6.32
CA GLY A 560 8.17 -14.03 5.90
C GLY A 560 9.21 -14.62 6.88
N ILE A 561 8.79 -15.51 7.78
CA ILE A 561 9.66 -16.15 8.77
C ILE A 561 10.44 -17.28 8.08
N GLY A 562 11.65 -16.98 7.65
CA GLY A 562 12.56 -17.94 7.07
C GLY A 562 13.15 -18.95 8.08
N ARG A 563 13.90 -19.94 7.58
CA ARG A 563 14.64 -20.92 8.41
C ARG A 563 15.60 -20.28 9.42
N GLN A 564 16.04 -19.03 9.20
CA GLN A 564 16.89 -18.30 10.14
C GLN A 564 16.62 -16.78 10.12
N LYS A 565 16.88 -16.13 11.27
CA LYS A 565 16.63 -14.69 11.45
C LYS A 565 17.68 -13.79 10.77
N TYR A 566 18.94 -14.23 10.71
CA TYR A 566 20.07 -13.41 10.27
C TYR A 566 20.77 -14.03 9.04
N PRO A 567 21.12 -13.22 8.02
CA PRO A 567 21.79 -13.69 6.81
C PRO A 567 23.32 -13.61 6.98
N PHE A 568 23.88 -14.59 7.71
CA PHE A 568 25.29 -14.59 8.11
C PHE A 568 26.26 -14.67 6.92
N LEU A 569 25.96 -15.47 5.90
CA LEU A 569 26.85 -15.63 4.75
C LEU A 569 26.81 -14.42 3.83
N VAL A 570 25.64 -13.80 3.63
CA VAL A 570 25.53 -12.54 2.89
C VAL A 570 26.39 -11.47 3.54
N TRP A 571 26.31 -11.30 4.87
CA TRP A 571 27.17 -10.33 5.57
C TRP A 571 28.66 -10.67 5.43
N ALA A 572 29.05 -11.95 5.60
CA ALA A 572 30.45 -12.37 5.44
C ALA A 572 30.97 -12.16 4.00
N LEU A 573 30.16 -12.47 2.99
CA LEU A 573 30.48 -12.25 1.57
C LEU A 573 30.59 -10.76 1.26
N THR A 574 29.65 -9.93 1.72
CA THR A 574 29.71 -8.46 1.56
C THR A 574 30.98 -7.88 2.19
N ILE A 575 31.32 -8.25 3.43
CA ILE A 575 32.57 -7.80 4.09
C ILE A 575 33.80 -8.23 3.27
N THR A 576 33.81 -9.46 2.77
CA THR A 576 34.90 -9.99 1.92
C THR A 576 35.02 -9.21 0.62
N MET A 577 33.91 -8.95 -0.09
CA MET A 577 33.87 -8.21 -1.36
C MET A 577 34.28 -6.75 -1.19
N VAL A 578 33.85 -6.09 -0.10
CA VAL A 578 34.29 -4.73 0.22
C VAL A 578 35.79 -4.69 0.54
N GLY A 579 36.31 -5.68 1.29
CA GLY A 579 37.74 -5.80 1.56
C GLY A 579 38.58 -6.03 0.29
N VAL A 580 38.11 -6.89 -0.61
CA VAL A 580 38.73 -7.13 -1.93
C VAL A 580 38.68 -5.88 -2.81
N PHE A 581 37.57 -5.15 -2.82
CA PHE A 581 37.45 -3.89 -3.58
C PHE A 581 38.35 -2.78 -3.03
N ILE A 582 38.54 -2.70 -1.71
CA ILE A 582 39.56 -1.80 -1.12
C ILE A 582 40.96 -2.20 -1.60
N TRP A 583 41.26 -3.50 -1.66
CA TRP A 583 42.54 -4.00 -2.18
C TRP A 583 42.73 -3.69 -3.68
N GLU A 584 41.69 -3.83 -4.50
CA GLU A 584 41.69 -3.43 -5.92
C GLU A 584 42.08 -1.95 -6.11
N LEU A 585 41.44 -1.06 -5.34
CA LEU A 585 41.72 0.38 -5.36
C LEU A 585 43.14 0.70 -4.86
N VAL A 586 43.62 0.00 -3.82
CA VAL A 586 44.99 0.15 -3.31
C VAL A 586 46.03 -0.30 -4.34
N LEU A 587 45.80 -1.41 -5.04
CA LEU A 587 46.69 -1.87 -6.10
C LEU A 587 46.74 -0.86 -7.26
N ASN A 588 45.58 -0.38 -7.72
CA ASN A 588 45.55 0.61 -8.80
C ASN A 588 46.22 1.93 -8.39
N SER A 589 46.00 2.38 -7.15
CA SER A 589 46.66 3.56 -6.58
C SER A 589 48.19 3.41 -6.51
N ARG A 590 48.68 2.20 -6.18
CA ARG A 590 50.12 1.90 -6.17
C ARG A 590 50.75 1.94 -7.57
N GLU A 591 50.08 1.37 -8.57
CA GLU A 591 50.67 1.19 -9.91
C GLU A 591 50.43 2.39 -10.84
N GLN A 592 49.28 3.09 -10.74
CA GLN A 592 48.94 4.26 -11.58
C GLN A 592 49.01 5.61 -10.84
N GLY A 593 49.22 5.60 -9.51
CA GLY A 593 49.18 6.81 -8.68
C GLY A 593 47.77 7.30 -8.31
N THR A 594 46.71 6.70 -8.85
CA THR A 594 45.30 7.03 -8.53
C THR A 594 44.45 5.78 -8.29
N PRO A 595 43.53 5.77 -7.30
CA PRO A 595 42.64 4.64 -7.06
C PRO A 595 41.70 4.32 -8.24
N VAL A 596 41.35 5.35 -9.02
CA VAL A 596 40.48 5.25 -10.21
C VAL A 596 41.32 5.44 -11.47
N SER A 597 41.11 4.57 -12.46
CA SER A 597 41.78 4.58 -13.77
C SER A 597 41.08 5.53 -14.75
N PHE A 598 41.65 6.72 -14.92
CA PHE A 598 41.25 7.67 -15.97
C PHE A 598 42.10 7.56 -17.26
N LYS A 599 43.15 6.73 -17.24
CA LYS A 599 44.14 6.54 -18.31
C LYS A 599 44.62 5.06 -18.32
N PRO A 600 44.99 4.47 -19.47
CA PRO A 600 44.90 5.01 -20.83
C PRO A 600 43.47 5.24 -21.32
N VAL A 601 42.51 4.45 -20.83
CA VAL A 601 41.08 4.58 -21.11
C VAL A 601 40.37 4.87 -19.79
N VAL A 602 39.41 5.80 -19.81
CA VAL A 602 38.55 6.11 -18.65
C VAL A 602 37.67 4.91 -18.35
N ASN A 603 37.75 4.36 -17.14
CA ASN A 603 36.81 3.35 -16.65
C ASN A 603 35.48 4.06 -16.23
N PRO A 604 34.35 3.85 -16.94
CA PRO A 604 33.09 4.53 -16.63
C PRO A 604 32.49 4.15 -15.28
N MET A 605 32.85 2.99 -14.72
CA MET A 605 32.38 2.53 -13.41
C MET A 605 33.13 3.16 -12.22
N LEU A 606 34.09 4.06 -12.49
CA LEU A 606 34.94 4.70 -11.50
C LEU A 606 35.69 3.66 -10.66
N GLY A 607 36.60 2.93 -11.30
CA GLY A 607 37.36 1.86 -10.66
C GLY A 607 38.75 1.64 -11.26
N PRO A 608 39.40 0.51 -10.92
CA PRO A 608 40.72 0.14 -11.41
C PRO A 608 40.81 0.01 -12.94
N SER A 609 42.04 -0.08 -13.45
CA SER A 609 42.29 -0.44 -14.84
C SER A 609 41.93 -1.90 -15.13
N GLN A 610 41.54 -2.22 -16.37
CA GLN A 610 41.29 -3.61 -16.79
C GLN A 610 42.54 -4.49 -16.58
N SER A 611 43.73 -3.93 -16.77
CA SER A 611 45.02 -4.57 -16.52
C SER A 611 45.21 -4.97 -15.05
N ALA A 612 44.83 -4.11 -14.09
CA ALA A 612 44.84 -4.45 -12.67
C ALA A 612 43.85 -5.58 -12.33
N LEU A 613 42.64 -5.53 -12.90
CA LEU A 613 41.59 -6.51 -12.67
C LEU A 613 41.94 -7.90 -13.26
N ILE A 614 42.59 -7.95 -14.42
CA ILE A 614 43.14 -9.20 -14.99
C ILE A 614 44.17 -9.80 -14.04
N ASN A 615 45.10 -9.00 -13.52
CA ASN A 615 46.14 -9.51 -12.62
C ASN A 615 45.54 -10.06 -11.31
N LEU A 616 44.59 -9.34 -10.71
CA LEU A 616 43.90 -9.71 -9.46
C LEU A 616 43.01 -10.95 -9.55
N GLY A 617 42.66 -11.41 -10.75
CA GLY A 617 41.94 -12.68 -10.93
C GLY A 617 40.61 -12.62 -11.68
N ALA A 618 40.35 -11.57 -12.48
CA ALA A 618 39.17 -11.53 -13.36
C ALA A 618 39.16 -12.70 -14.35
N ARG A 619 37.98 -13.10 -14.84
CA ARG A 619 37.85 -14.14 -15.85
C ARG A 619 38.40 -13.60 -17.17
N PHE A 620 39.53 -14.13 -17.61
CA PHE A 620 40.17 -13.75 -18.87
C PHE A 620 40.65 -15.02 -19.58
N PRO A 621 39.96 -15.49 -20.65
CA PRO A 621 40.26 -16.76 -21.29
C PRO A 621 41.73 -16.99 -21.70
N PRO A 622 42.50 -15.99 -22.18
CA PRO A 622 43.93 -16.15 -22.45
C PRO A 622 44.84 -16.45 -21.23
N CYS A 623 44.37 -16.22 -20.00
CA CYS A 623 45.05 -16.70 -18.78
C CYS A 623 44.64 -18.14 -18.39
N MET A 624 43.60 -18.69 -19.02
CA MET A 624 42.93 -19.92 -18.60
C MET A 624 43.08 -21.08 -19.59
N LYS A 625 43.27 -20.79 -20.88
CA LYS A 625 43.54 -21.74 -21.96
C LYS A 625 44.24 -21.04 -23.13
N ASP A 626 44.87 -21.80 -24.02
CA ASP A 626 45.40 -21.23 -25.25
C ASP A 626 44.27 -20.74 -26.18
N VAL A 627 44.51 -19.61 -26.83
CA VAL A 627 43.57 -18.90 -27.71
C VAL A 627 44.37 -18.45 -28.93
N PRO A 628 44.28 -19.16 -30.08
CA PRO A 628 45.11 -18.87 -31.26
C PRO A 628 45.01 -17.43 -31.77
N GLU A 629 43.87 -16.79 -31.58
CA GLU A 629 43.62 -15.41 -31.99
C GLU A 629 44.13 -14.35 -30.97
N VAL A 630 44.49 -14.77 -29.75
CA VAL A 630 45.04 -13.92 -28.67
C VAL A 630 46.10 -14.72 -27.87
N PRO A 631 47.27 -15.02 -28.45
CA PRO A 631 48.31 -15.79 -27.77
C PRO A 631 48.84 -15.05 -26.54
N VAL A 632 49.44 -15.78 -25.59
CA VAL A 632 49.98 -15.20 -24.34
C VAL A 632 51.13 -14.19 -24.53
N THR A 633 51.66 -14.08 -25.76
CA THR A 633 52.64 -13.09 -26.21
C THR A 633 52.02 -11.81 -26.77
N THR A 634 50.69 -11.71 -26.88
CA THR A 634 50.01 -10.48 -27.29
C THR A 634 50.28 -9.37 -26.29
N ASN A 635 50.56 -8.18 -26.81
CA ASN A 635 50.88 -6.99 -26.03
C ASN A 635 49.61 -6.21 -25.66
N MET A 636 49.49 -5.82 -24.40
CA MET A 636 48.44 -4.96 -23.85
C MET A 636 49.06 -3.87 -22.96
N ALA A 637 48.32 -2.81 -22.63
CA ALA A 637 48.81 -1.76 -21.74
C ALA A 637 49.20 -2.33 -20.36
N CYS A 638 50.42 -2.04 -19.90
CA CYS A 638 50.89 -2.45 -18.57
C CYS A 638 50.01 -1.87 -17.46
N MET A 639 50.00 -2.51 -16.28
CA MET A 639 49.20 -2.05 -15.14
C MET A 639 49.59 -0.64 -14.66
N ASN A 640 50.85 -0.25 -14.83
CA ASN A 640 51.40 1.07 -14.48
C ASN A 640 51.52 2.02 -15.69
N ASP A 641 50.92 1.68 -16.83
CA ASP A 641 50.77 2.63 -17.94
C ASP A 641 49.72 3.69 -17.58
N THR A 642 50.06 4.95 -17.84
CA THR A 642 49.18 6.12 -17.65
C THR A 642 49.22 7.07 -18.85
N ALA A 643 49.76 6.64 -19.98
CA ALA A 643 49.78 7.40 -21.22
C ALA A 643 48.44 7.24 -21.97
N ASN A 644 48.12 8.13 -22.91
CA ASN A 644 47.01 7.91 -23.83
C ASN A 644 47.37 8.50 -25.21
N PRO A 645 47.68 7.67 -26.23
CA PRO A 645 47.70 6.19 -26.22
C PRO A 645 48.78 5.61 -25.30
N PRO A 646 48.70 4.31 -24.92
CA PRO A 646 49.70 3.64 -24.08
C PRO A 646 51.10 3.68 -24.69
N ASP A 647 52.13 3.95 -23.88
CA ASP A 647 53.54 3.92 -24.28
C ASP A 647 54.30 2.71 -23.69
N ARG A 648 53.73 2.06 -22.67
CA ARG A 648 54.29 0.87 -22.03
C ARG A 648 53.38 -0.35 -22.21
N LEU A 649 53.84 -1.27 -23.05
CA LEU A 649 53.15 -2.53 -23.34
C LEU A 649 53.79 -3.71 -22.58
N CYS A 650 52.93 -4.58 -22.05
CA CYS A 650 53.27 -5.82 -21.35
C CYS A 650 52.63 -7.00 -22.09
N THR A 651 53.27 -8.17 -22.05
CA THR A 651 52.66 -9.40 -22.59
C THR A 651 51.51 -9.86 -21.70
N ILE A 652 50.52 -10.56 -22.28
CA ILE A 652 49.44 -11.20 -21.50
C ILE A 652 50.00 -12.14 -20.43
N ARG A 653 51.10 -12.85 -20.70
CA ARG A 653 51.79 -13.69 -19.71
C ARG A 653 52.22 -12.92 -18.45
N GLU A 654 52.77 -11.72 -18.61
CA GLU A 654 53.15 -10.85 -17.48
C GLU A 654 51.90 -10.30 -16.78
N LEU A 655 50.86 -9.98 -17.55
CA LEU A 655 49.62 -9.41 -17.04
C LEU A 655 48.80 -10.40 -16.18
N CYS A 656 48.72 -11.66 -16.59
CA CYS A 656 47.99 -12.71 -15.86
C CYS A 656 48.53 -12.95 -14.44
N GLY A 657 49.82 -12.68 -14.19
CA GLY A 657 50.45 -12.90 -12.90
C GLY A 657 50.39 -14.34 -12.40
N HIS A 658 50.66 -14.53 -11.11
CA HIS A 658 50.42 -15.76 -10.33
C HIS A 658 51.07 -17.09 -10.78
N GLY A 659 51.85 -17.12 -11.86
CA GLY A 659 52.91 -18.13 -12.10
C GLY A 659 52.50 -19.50 -12.65
N GLU A 660 51.21 -19.78 -12.86
CA GLU A 660 50.70 -21.11 -13.23
C GLU A 660 50.60 -21.37 -14.76
N PHE A 661 51.74 -21.34 -15.46
CA PHE A 661 51.85 -21.75 -16.87
C PHE A 661 52.58 -23.10 -16.98
N ASN A 662 51.90 -24.20 -16.68
CA ASN A 662 52.49 -25.54 -16.66
C ASN A 662 52.98 -25.95 -18.06
N GLY A 663 54.29 -25.95 -18.27
CA GLY A 663 54.90 -26.26 -19.58
C GLY A 663 54.79 -25.14 -20.62
N GLY A 664 54.34 -23.94 -20.23
CA GLY A 664 54.11 -22.79 -21.12
C GLY A 664 52.64 -22.52 -21.46
N GLU A 665 51.78 -23.50 -21.22
CA GLU A 665 50.33 -23.43 -21.44
C GLU A 665 49.59 -22.72 -20.28
N PRO A 666 48.70 -21.75 -20.54
CA PRO A 666 47.85 -21.13 -19.51
C PRO A 666 46.83 -22.12 -18.92
N ASN A 667 46.74 -22.19 -17.58
CA ASN A 667 45.74 -23.02 -16.89
C ASN A 667 45.30 -22.46 -15.52
N GLN A 668 44.94 -21.17 -15.45
CA GLN A 668 44.46 -20.53 -14.22
C GLN A 668 42.96 -20.81 -13.98
N TRP A 669 42.60 -22.08 -13.80
CA TRP A 669 41.21 -22.57 -13.64
C TRP A 669 40.44 -21.91 -12.49
N TRP A 670 41.13 -21.45 -11.45
CA TRP A 670 40.55 -20.75 -10.30
C TRP A 670 39.88 -19.41 -10.69
N ARG A 671 40.15 -18.89 -11.89
CA ARG A 671 39.44 -17.74 -12.51
C ARG A 671 37.99 -18.04 -12.89
N PHE A 672 37.46 -19.22 -12.63
CA PHE A 672 36.00 -19.44 -12.56
C PHE A 672 35.39 -19.06 -11.20
N ILE A 673 36.21 -18.92 -10.14
CA ILE A 673 35.77 -18.68 -8.75
C ILE A 673 36.11 -17.25 -8.31
N THR A 674 37.36 -16.80 -8.49
CA THR A 674 37.82 -15.46 -8.06
C THR A 674 37.02 -14.27 -8.60
N PRO A 675 36.45 -14.26 -9.82
CA PRO A 675 35.74 -13.09 -10.33
C PRO A 675 34.46 -12.77 -9.55
N ILE A 676 33.92 -13.71 -8.78
CA ILE A 676 32.74 -13.50 -7.91
C ILE A 676 33.01 -12.40 -6.87
N PHE A 677 34.27 -12.21 -6.46
CA PHE A 677 34.65 -11.23 -5.44
C PHE A 677 35.10 -9.88 -6.01
N LEU A 678 35.50 -9.85 -7.28
CA LEU A 678 36.07 -8.67 -7.94
C LEU A 678 35.00 -7.75 -8.51
N HIS A 679 35.22 -6.43 -8.52
CA HIS A 679 34.26 -5.44 -9.01
C HIS A 679 34.90 -4.43 -9.99
N ALA A 680 34.11 -3.86 -10.92
CA ALA A 680 34.68 -2.98 -11.95
C ALA A 680 34.94 -1.54 -11.47
N GLY A 681 34.32 -1.13 -10.36
CA GLY A 681 34.37 0.22 -9.82
C GLY A 681 33.24 0.50 -8.84
N PHE A 682 33.18 1.73 -8.32
CA PHE A 682 32.23 2.13 -7.27
C PHE A 682 30.77 1.88 -7.66
N ILE A 683 30.37 2.17 -8.90
CA ILE A 683 28.97 2.03 -9.34
C ILE A 683 28.57 0.55 -9.34
N HIS A 684 29.39 -0.32 -9.94
CA HIS A 684 29.19 -1.77 -9.98
C HIS A 684 29.07 -2.36 -8.57
N ILE A 685 30.02 -2.08 -7.65
CA ILE A 685 29.93 -2.65 -6.29
C ILE A 685 28.72 -2.14 -5.52
N ILE A 686 28.32 -0.87 -5.66
CA ILE A 686 27.11 -0.34 -5.00
C ILE A 686 25.86 -1.10 -5.49
N LEU A 687 25.71 -1.33 -6.80
CA LEU A 687 24.57 -2.06 -7.36
C LEU A 687 24.55 -3.53 -6.90
N ASN A 688 25.71 -4.22 -6.92
CA ASN A 688 25.82 -5.58 -6.40
C ASN A 688 25.51 -5.63 -4.89
N MET A 689 26.04 -4.72 -4.08
CA MET A 689 25.81 -4.72 -2.63
C MET A 689 24.36 -4.36 -2.27
N LEU A 690 23.69 -3.50 -3.03
CA LEU A 690 22.27 -3.21 -2.87
C LEU A 690 21.43 -4.49 -3.07
N ALA A 691 21.63 -5.22 -4.16
CA ALA A 691 20.94 -6.48 -4.41
C ALA A 691 21.31 -7.57 -3.38
N GLN A 692 22.59 -7.67 -3.04
CA GLN A 692 23.14 -8.64 -2.07
C GLN A 692 22.55 -8.44 -0.66
N LEU A 693 22.43 -7.20 -0.18
CA LEU A 693 21.93 -6.90 1.18
C LEU A 693 20.40 -6.87 1.28
N THR A 694 19.68 -6.82 0.15
CA THR A 694 18.21 -6.82 0.09
C THR A 694 17.65 -8.19 -0.29
N ALA A 695 17.50 -8.46 -1.59
CA ALA A 695 16.87 -9.67 -2.13
C ALA A 695 17.65 -10.94 -1.74
N VAL A 696 18.98 -10.94 -1.89
CA VAL A 696 19.81 -12.11 -1.58
C VAL A 696 19.82 -12.42 -0.08
N ALA A 697 19.86 -11.38 0.77
CA ALA A 697 19.70 -11.49 2.21
C ALA A 697 18.36 -12.10 2.65
N GLN A 698 17.28 -11.88 1.90
CA GLN A 698 16.00 -12.54 2.14
C GLN A 698 16.07 -14.04 1.79
N ILE A 699 16.63 -14.39 0.63
CA ILE A 699 16.78 -15.80 0.21
C ILE A 699 17.65 -16.61 1.20
N GLU A 700 18.71 -16.03 1.76
CA GLU A 700 19.50 -16.71 2.81
C GLU A 700 18.68 -16.95 4.09
N ARG A 701 17.84 -15.99 4.49
CA ARG A 701 16.94 -16.14 5.65
C ARG A 701 15.92 -17.26 5.43
N GLU A 702 15.31 -17.33 4.24
CA GLU A 702 14.32 -18.36 3.89
C GLU A 702 14.93 -19.77 3.74
N MET A 703 15.99 -19.92 2.93
CA MET A 703 16.55 -21.22 2.59
C MET A 703 17.50 -21.78 3.67
N GLY A 704 18.14 -20.90 4.44
CA GLY A 704 19.18 -21.20 5.42
C GLY A 704 20.60 -21.25 4.82
N SER A 705 21.60 -20.84 5.61
CA SER A 705 22.98 -20.61 5.13
C SER A 705 23.60 -21.81 4.39
N GLY A 706 23.34 -23.05 4.82
CA GLY A 706 23.93 -24.23 4.18
C GLY A 706 23.49 -24.43 2.72
N GLY A 707 22.19 -24.30 2.44
CA GLY A 707 21.67 -24.35 1.06
C GLY A 707 22.05 -23.12 0.25
N PHE A 708 22.09 -21.95 0.91
CA PHE A 708 22.51 -20.70 0.30
C PHE A 708 23.97 -20.72 -0.16
N PHE A 709 24.89 -21.23 0.65
CA PHE A 709 26.30 -21.37 0.28
C PHE A 709 26.46 -22.15 -1.04
N ILE A 710 25.82 -23.33 -1.12
CA ILE A 710 25.87 -24.18 -2.31
C ILE A 710 25.29 -23.45 -3.52
N LEU A 711 24.11 -22.82 -3.38
CA LEU A 711 23.47 -22.06 -4.44
C LEU A 711 24.33 -20.91 -4.95
N TYR A 712 24.87 -20.09 -4.05
CA TYR A 712 25.61 -18.87 -4.41
C TYR A 712 26.86 -19.19 -5.23
N PHE A 713 27.69 -20.12 -4.76
CA PHE A 713 28.88 -20.54 -5.48
C PHE A 713 28.54 -21.38 -6.73
N ALA A 714 27.56 -22.27 -6.68
CA ALA A 714 27.17 -23.05 -7.86
C ALA A 714 26.62 -22.17 -8.99
N ALA A 715 25.86 -21.11 -8.69
CA ALA A 715 25.38 -20.16 -9.69
C ALA A 715 26.51 -19.25 -10.20
N GLY A 716 27.31 -18.65 -9.31
CA GLY A 716 28.39 -17.74 -9.71
C GLY A 716 29.47 -18.42 -10.57
N ILE A 717 29.93 -19.60 -10.16
CA ILE A 717 30.93 -20.38 -10.92
C ILE A 717 30.34 -20.82 -12.27
N PHE A 718 29.07 -21.24 -12.33
CA PHE A 718 28.44 -21.65 -13.59
C PHE A 718 28.24 -20.46 -14.54
N GLY A 719 27.89 -19.28 -14.02
CA GLY A 719 27.86 -18.05 -14.81
C GLY A 719 29.23 -17.73 -15.43
N ASN A 720 30.31 -17.86 -14.66
CA ASN A 720 31.68 -17.70 -15.17
C ASN A 720 32.07 -18.77 -16.20
N VAL A 721 31.63 -20.02 -16.03
CA VAL A 721 31.85 -21.10 -17.01
C VAL A 721 31.07 -20.86 -18.31
N LEU A 722 29.79 -20.46 -18.23
CA LEU A 722 28.95 -20.18 -19.40
C LEU A 722 29.48 -18.95 -20.16
N GLY A 723 29.78 -17.86 -19.46
CA GLY A 723 30.44 -16.69 -20.03
C GLY A 723 31.82 -17.01 -20.60
N GLY A 724 32.58 -17.93 -19.98
CA GLY A 724 33.84 -18.45 -20.51
C GLY A 724 33.73 -19.09 -21.90
N ASN A 725 32.62 -19.75 -22.18
CA ASN A 725 32.39 -20.42 -23.47
C ASN A 725 31.97 -19.47 -24.58
N PHE A 726 31.14 -18.45 -24.27
CA PHE A 726 30.42 -17.69 -25.30
C PHE A 726 30.73 -16.18 -25.34
N SER A 727 31.48 -15.65 -24.38
CA SER A 727 31.96 -14.26 -24.44
C SER A 727 33.13 -14.07 -25.40
N LEU A 728 33.32 -12.83 -25.87
CA LEU A 728 34.56 -12.41 -26.51
C LEU A 728 35.77 -12.73 -25.61
N VAL A 729 36.79 -13.36 -26.19
CA VAL A 729 37.94 -13.91 -25.45
C VAL A 729 38.89 -12.84 -24.93
N GLY A 730 38.91 -11.67 -25.56
CA GLY A 730 39.79 -10.55 -25.23
C GLY A 730 39.23 -9.55 -24.22
N VAL A 731 38.07 -9.82 -23.60
CA VAL A 731 37.41 -8.93 -22.64
C VAL A 731 37.37 -9.59 -21.25
N PRO A 732 37.96 -8.98 -20.19
CA PRO A 732 37.99 -9.54 -18.85
C PRO A 732 36.66 -9.33 -18.12
N SER A 733 36.11 -10.36 -17.49
CA SER A 733 34.78 -10.34 -16.88
C SER A 733 34.81 -10.72 -15.39
N LEU A 734 33.94 -10.10 -14.60
CA LEU A 734 33.93 -10.14 -13.14
C LEU A 734 32.61 -9.64 -12.57
N GLY A 735 32.42 -9.84 -11.26
CA GLY A 735 31.26 -9.38 -10.51
C GLY A 735 30.53 -10.52 -9.79
N ALA A 736 29.95 -10.20 -8.63
CA ALA A 736 29.07 -11.11 -7.88
C ALA A 736 27.72 -11.38 -8.59
N SER A 737 27.39 -10.60 -9.63
CA SER A 737 26.09 -10.58 -10.30
C SER A 737 25.58 -11.96 -10.75
N GLY A 738 26.45 -12.82 -11.31
CA GLY A 738 26.05 -14.18 -11.70
C GLY A 738 25.51 -15.02 -10.53
N ALA A 739 26.10 -14.88 -9.34
CA ALA A 739 25.59 -15.51 -8.13
C ALA A 739 24.27 -14.86 -7.67
N ILE A 740 24.19 -13.54 -7.74
CA ILE A 740 22.98 -12.76 -7.39
C ILE A 740 21.79 -13.19 -8.27
N PHE A 741 21.92 -13.22 -9.60
CA PHE A 741 20.87 -13.70 -10.51
C PHE A 741 20.46 -15.16 -10.24
N GLY A 742 21.40 -16.02 -9.84
CA GLY A 742 21.08 -17.39 -9.40
C GLY A 742 20.31 -17.46 -8.09
N THR A 743 20.52 -16.52 -7.17
CA THR A 743 19.68 -16.42 -5.96
C THR A 743 18.31 -15.80 -6.25
N ILE A 744 18.22 -14.83 -7.18
CA ILE A 744 16.94 -14.29 -7.66
C ILE A 744 16.10 -15.37 -8.33
N ALA A 745 16.71 -16.33 -9.04
CA ALA A 745 15.97 -17.48 -9.61
C ALA A 745 15.20 -18.31 -8.57
N VAL A 746 15.57 -18.26 -7.28
CA VAL A 746 14.82 -18.94 -6.21
C VAL A 746 13.44 -18.31 -6.00
N THR A 747 13.25 -17.01 -6.23
CA THR A 747 11.92 -16.38 -6.12
C THR A 747 10.96 -16.90 -7.21
N TRP A 748 11.50 -17.31 -8.36
CA TRP A 748 10.72 -17.97 -9.42
C TRP A 748 10.35 -19.41 -9.05
N VAL A 749 11.29 -20.16 -8.47
CA VAL A 749 11.02 -21.49 -7.91
C VAL A 749 9.94 -21.40 -6.84
N ASP A 750 10.00 -20.37 -5.98
CA ASP A 750 8.98 -20.11 -4.98
C ASP A 750 7.62 -19.81 -5.61
N LEU A 751 7.56 -18.84 -6.53
CA LEU A 751 6.34 -18.41 -7.22
C LEU A 751 5.63 -19.57 -7.93
N PHE A 752 6.35 -20.46 -8.61
CA PHE A 752 5.74 -21.61 -9.28
C PHE A 752 5.31 -22.70 -8.30
N ALA A 753 6.15 -23.03 -7.31
CA ALA A 753 5.82 -24.05 -6.31
C ALA A 753 4.64 -23.63 -5.41
N HIS A 754 4.45 -22.33 -5.20
CA HIS A 754 3.42 -21.74 -4.36
C HIS A 754 2.43 -20.88 -5.15
N TRP A 755 2.24 -21.15 -6.45
CA TRP A 755 1.41 -20.36 -7.37
C TRP A 755 -0.02 -20.09 -6.86
N LYS A 756 -0.60 -21.02 -6.11
CA LYS A 756 -1.93 -20.88 -5.48
C LYS A 756 -1.97 -20.01 -4.22
N TYR A 757 -0.82 -19.68 -3.65
CA TYR A 757 -0.68 -18.93 -2.39
C TYR A 757 -0.22 -17.48 -2.61
N HIS A 758 0.29 -17.14 -3.80
CA HIS A 758 0.62 -15.76 -4.16
C HIS A 758 -0.61 -15.04 -4.74
N TYR A 759 -0.90 -13.85 -4.23
CA TYR A 759 -1.92 -12.97 -4.78
C TYR A 759 -1.53 -12.49 -6.19
N ARG A 760 -2.43 -12.68 -7.18
CA ARG A 760 -2.23 -12.32 -8.61
C ARG A 760 -0.88 -12.81 -9.18
N PRO A 761 -0.64 -14.14 -9.22
CA PRO A 761 0.69 -14.70 -9.53
C PRO A 761 1.17 -14.36 -10.95
N VAL A 762 0.26 -14.25 -11.93
CA VAL A 762 0.57 -13.80 -13.30
C VAL A 762 1.15 -12.38 -13.32
N ARG A 763 0.65 -11.48 -12.46
CA ARG A 763 1.15 -10.10 -12.42
C ARG A 763 2.54 -10.02 -11.79
N ARG A 764 2.77 -10.79 -10.72
CA ARG A 764 4.09 -10.93 -10.10
C ARG A 764 5.11 -11.53 -11.08
N LEU A 765 4.70 -12.54 -11.85
CA LEU A 765 5.50 -13.12 -12.93
C LEU A 765 5.88 -12.06 -14.00
N ILE A 766 4.94 -11.20 -14.40
CA ILE A 766 5.22 -10.12 -15.37
C ILE A 766 6.28 -9.14 -14.84
N PHE A 767 6.15 -8.65 -13.60
CA PHE A 767 7.15 -7.74 -13.01
C PHE A 767 8.54 -8.40 -12.89
N MET A 768 8.60 -9.62 -12.34
CA MET A 768 9.86 -10.38 -12.23
C MET A 768 10.49 -10.69 -13.61
N THR A 769 9.67 -10.83 -14.66
CA THR A 769 10.16 -10.99 -16.05
C THR A 769 10.75 -9.68 -16.57
N ILE A 770 10.10 -8.54 -16.31
CA ILE A 770 10.60 -7.21 -16.70
C ILE A 770 11.93 -6.90 -16.01
N GLU A 771 12.04 -7.16 -14.71
CA GLU A 771 13.28 -7.01 -13.94
C GLU A 771 14.42 -7.88 -14.50
N LEU A 772 14.14 -9.15 -14.81
CA LEU A 772 15.11 -10.05 -15.44
C LEU A 772 15.57 -9.53 -16.81
N VAL A 773 14.64 -9.03 -17.63
CA VAL A 773 14.96 -8.45 -18.95
C VAL A 773 15.80 -7.18 -18.82
N ILE A 774 15.46 -6.27 -17.89
CA ILE A 774 16.25 -5.05 -17.64
C ILE A 774 17.65 -5.41 -17.13
N GLY A 775 17.76 -6.30 -16.15
CA GLY A 775 19.03 -6.71 -15.56
C GLY A 775 19.95 -7.46 -16.54
N VAL A 776 19.37 -8.23 -17.47
CA VAL A 776 20.12 -8.83 -18.59
C VAL A 776 20.47 -7.78 -19.65
N ALA A 777 19.57 -6.84 -19.97
CA ALA A 777 19.80 -5.77 -20.93
C ALA A 777 20.92 -4.79 -20.50
N MET A 778 21.03 -4.50 -19.20
CA MET A 778 22.15 -3.75 -18.63
C MET A 778 23.51 -4.41 -18.92
N GLY A 779 23.54 -5.74 -19.02
CA GLY A 779 24.73 -6.51 -19.40
C GLY A 779 25.15 -6.36 -20.87
N TYR A 780 24.36 -5.73 -21.73
CA TYR A 780 24.73 -5.43 -23.12
C TYR A 780 25.29 -4.02 -23.32
N ILE A 781 25.36 -3.18 -22.27
CA ILE A 781 25.80 -1.78 -22.41
C ILE A 781 27.34 -1.73 -22.48
N PRO A 782 27.94 -1.36 -23.63
CA PRO A 782 29.39 -1.36 -23.78
C PRO A 782 30.04 -0.30 -22.88
N TYR A 783 31.24 -0.62 -22.38
CA TYR A 783 32.04 0.17 -21.44
C TYR A 783 31.42 0.41 -20.05
N ILE A 784 30.10 0.42 -19.91
CA ILE A 784 29.43 0.60 -18.62
C ILE A 784 29.58 -0.62 -17.71
N ASP A 785 29.87 -1.80 -18.24
CA ASP A 785 30.56 -2.85 -17.46
C ASP A 785 31.09 -3.92 -18.42
N ASN A 786 32.09 -4.70 -17.99
CA ASN A 786 32.43 -5.96 -18.66
C ASN A 786 31.48 -7.09 -18.22
N PHE A 787 30.21 -6.75 -18.00
CA PHE A 787 29.15 -7.72 -17.75
C PHE A 787 28.93 -8.52 -19.02
N VAL A 788 28.78 -9.83 -18.82
CA VAL A 788 28.53 -10.78 -19.88
C VAL A 788 27.11 -11.29 -19.62
N PRO A 789 26.14 -11.05 -20.50
CA PRO A 789 24.74 -11.42 -20.27
C PRO A 789 24.58 -12.93 -20.05
N GLU A 790 25.48 -13.76 -20.59
CA GLU A 790 25.57 -15.19 -20.29
C GLU A 790 25.97 -15.51 -18.85
N ALA A 791 26.70 -14.64 -18.15
CA ALA A 791 27.01 -14.84 -16.73
C ALA A 791 25.74 -14.65 -15.87
N HIS A 792 24.89 -13.67 -16.20
CA HIS A 792 23.59 -13.48 -15.55
C HIS A 792 22.61 -14.62 -15.90
N LEU A 793 22.49 -14.95 -17.19
CA LEU A 793 21.60 -16.01 -17.68
C LEU A 793 22.01 -17.41 -17.19
N GLY A 794 23.31 -17.70 -17.18
CA GLY A 794 23.86 -18.94 -16.63
C GLY A 794 23.65 -19.03 -15.13
N GLY A 795 23.92 -17.95 -14.40
CA GLY A 795 23.62 -17.83 -12.98
C GLY A 795 22.15 -18.14 -12.67
N PHE A 796 21.23 -17.48 -13.38
CA PHE A 796 19.78 -17.70 -13.26
C PHE A 796 19.37 -19.15 -13.58
N ALA A 797 19.86 -19.72 -14.69
CA ALA A 797 19.55 -21.10 -15.09
C ALA A 797 20.03 -22.14 -14.07
N MET A 798 21.25 -22.00 -13.56
CA MET A 798 21.76 -22.86 -12.49
C MET A 798 21.02 -22.61 -11.16
N GLY A 799 20.61 -21.37 -10.91
CA GLY A 799 19.78 -20.98 -9.78
C GLY A 799 18.41 -21.68 -9.74
N LEU A 800 17.76 -21.90 -10.89
CA LEU A 800 16.53 -22.70 -10.96
C LEU A 800 16.77 -24.17 -10.57
N LEU A 801 17.86 -24.78 -11.05
CA LEU A 801 18.18 -26.20 -10.79
C LEU A 801 18.62 -26.45 -9.34
N VAL A 802 19.48 -25.60 -8.80
CA VAL A 802 19.96 -25.71 -7.41
C VAL A 802 18.88 -25.22 -6.43
N GLY A 803 18.12 -24.18 -6.80
CA GLY A 803 16.99 -23.67 -6.03
C GLY A 803 15.88 -24.71 -5.85
N THR A 804 15.43 -25.38 -6.92
CA THR A 804 14.44 -26.49 -6.80
C THR A 804 14.93 -27.63 -5.89
N THR A 805 16.24 -27.85 -5.84
CA THR A 805 16.88 -28.84 -4.96
C THR A 805 16.82 -28.44 -3.48
N PHE A 806 17.34 -27.26 -3.12
CA PHE A 806 17.59 -26.88 -1.72
C PHE A 806 16.52 -25.99 -1.08
N TYR A 807 15.68 -25.30 -1.86
CA TYR A 807 14.64 -24.41 -1.33
C TYR A 807 13.53 -25.21 -0.62
N PRO A 808 13.10 -24.81 0.60
CA PRO A 808 12.03 -25.49 1.34
C PRO A 808 10.65 -25.23 0.72
N VAL A 809 10.22 -26.15 -0.15
CA VAL A 809 8.89 -26.12 -0.78
C VAL A 809 7.84 -26.80 0.10
N ILE A 810 6.72 -26.12 0.33
CA ILE A 810 5.61 -26.62 1.16
C ILE A 810 4.59 -27.35 0.26
N SER A 811 4.71 -28.68 0.18
CA SER A 811 3.77 -29.51 -0.57
C SER A 811 2.58 -29.96 0.27
N THR A 812 1.40 -29.39 0.02
CA THR A 812 0.14 -29.74 0.71
C THR A 812 -0.56 -31.00 0.19
N THR A 813 -0.26 -31.45 -1.03
CA THR A 813 -0.85 -32.68 -1.60
C THR A 813 0.21 -33.74 -1.89
N ARG A 814 -0.16 -35.03 -1.79
CA ARG A 814 0.73 -36.15 -2.14
C ARG A 814 1.18 -36.10 -3.60
N ARG A 815 0.33 -35.62 -4.51
CA ARG A 815 0.67 -35.40 -5.93
C ARG A 815 1.74 -34.32 -6.09
N HIS A 816 1.55 -33.14 -5.48
CA HIS A 816 2.55 -32.06 -5.50
C HIS A 816 3.88 -32.52 -4.88
N LYS A 817 3.84 -33.24 -3.76
CA LYS A 817 5.05 -33.79 -3.11
C LYS A 817 5.82 -34.74 -4.05
N ILE A 818 5.14 -35.66 -4.74
CA ILE A 818 5.78 -36.56 -5.71
C ILE A 818 6.40 -35.76 -6.87
N ILE A 819 5.68 -34.79 -7.43
CA ILE A 819 6.17 -33.93 -8.52
C ILE A 819 7.45 -33.21 -8.11
N MET A 820 7.49 -32.57 -6.93
CA MET A 820 8.68 -31.86 -6.46
C MET A 820 9.84 -32.82 -6.16
N TRP A 821 9.59 -34.02 -5.63
CA TRP A 821 10.65 -35.02 -5.46
C TRP A 821 11.21 -35.50 -6.81
N CYS A 822 10.37 -35.71 -7.83
CA CYS A 822 10.84 -36.01 -9.19
C CYS A 822 11.72 -34.88 -9.74
N PHE A 823 11.31 -33.61 -9.63
CA PHE A 823 12.12 -32.46 -10.06
C PHE A 823 13.45 -32.37 -9.30
N ARG A 824 13.47 -32.64 -7.99
CA ARG A 824 14.72 -32.67 -7.20
C ARG A 824 15.67 -33.77 -7.66
N PHE A 825 15.16 -34.96 -7.96
CA PHE A 825 15.98 -36.07 -8.46
C PHE A 825 16.51 -35.83 -9.89
N THR A 826 15.82 -35.07 -10.74
CA THR A 826 16.30 -34.74 -12.09
C THR A 826 17.19 -33.50 -12.15
N ALA A 827 16.99 -32.53 -11.25
CA ALA A 827 17.76 -31.28 -11.25
C ALA A 827 19.25 -31.49 -10.90
N ILE A 828 19.57 -32.34 -9.92
CA ILE A 828 20.98 -32.57 -9.51
C ILE A 828 21.82 -33.19 -10.64
N PRO A 829 21.42 -34.32 -11.29
CA PRO A 829 22.18 -34.87 -12.40
C PRO A 829 22.30 -33.90 -13.57
N LEU A 830 21.24 -33.16 -13.89
CA LEU A 830 21.24 -32.17 -14.97
C LEU A 830 22.24 -31.05 -14.70
N ALA A 831 22.27 -30.50 -13.48
CA ALA A 831 23.23 -29.48 -13.08
C ALA A 831 24.68 -29.97 -13.19
N VAL A 832 24.96 -31.20 -12.75
CA VAL A 832 26.30 -31.82 -12.87
C VAL A 832 26.69 -32.05 -14.33
N ILE A 833 25.78 -32.56 -15.17
CA ILE A 833 26.03 -32.76 -16.60
C ILE A 833 26.34 -31.44 -17.29
N LEU A 834 25.54 -30.39 -17.05
CA LEU A 834 25.77 -29.05 -17.62
C LEU A 834 27.14 -28.49 -17.23
N TYR A 835 27.54 -28.64 -15.96
CA TYR A 835 28.87 -28.27 -15.48
C TYR A 835 29.99 -29.00 -16.24
N VAL A 836 29.94 -30.33 -16.29
CA VAL A 836 30.98 -31.15 -16.91
C VAL A 836 31.08 -30.87 -18.43
N VAL A 837 29.93 -30.73 -19.11
CA VAL A 837 29.89 -30.46 -20.55
C VAL A 837 30.46 -29.08 -20.87
N LEU A 838 30.07 -28.02 -20.15
CA LEU A 838 30.54 -26.66 -20.46
C LEU A 838 31.98 -26.41 -20.02
N VAL A 839 32.46 -27.01 -18.93
CA VAL A 839 33.89 -26.97 -18.57
C VAL A 839 34.71 -27.71 -19.63
N ARG A 840 34.26 -28.89 -20.10
CA ARG A 840 34.94 -29.61 -21.18
C ARG A 840 34.92 -28.84 -22.50
N ASN A 841 33.80 -28.22 -22.86
CA ASN A 841 33.67 -27.39 -24.06
C ASN A 841 34.58 -26.16 -24.02
N PHE A 842 34.74 -25.53 -22.84
CA PHE A 842 35.62 -24.38 -22.66
C PHE A 842 37.05 -24.67 -23.11
N TYR A 843 37.62 -25.81 -22.69
CA TYR A 843 38.98 -26.23 -23.05
C TYR A 843 39.12 -26.80 -24.47
N THR A 844 38.10 -26.74 -25.32
CA THR A 844 38.24 -27.04 -26.76
C THR A 844 38.73 -25.83 -27.55
N SER A 845 39.31 -26.10 -28.73
CA SER A 845 39.91 -25.09 -29.60
C SER A 845 38.92 -24.14 -30.26
N ASN A 846 37.64 -24.54 -30.43
CA ASN A 846 36.59 -23.65 -30.92
C ASN A 846 35.32 -23.81 -30.07
N PRO A 847 35.08 -22.94 -29.06
CA PRO A 847 33.93 -23.08 -28.18
C PRO A 847 32.59 -22.76 -28.85
N TYR A 848 32.61 -22.07 -30.01
CA TYR A 848 31.43 -21.79 -30.84
C TYR A 848 31.08 -22.93 -31.81
N ALA A 849 31.94 -23.95 -31.96
CA ALA A 849 31.66 -25.09 -32.85
C ALA A 849 30.39 -25.86 -32.46
N ALA A 850 30.03 -25.85 -31.18
CA ALA A 850 28.81 -26.45 -30.65
C ALA A 850 27.53 -25.65 -30.99
N CYS A 851 27.63 -24.36 -31.32
CA CYS A 851 26.50 -23.46 -31.47
C CYS A 851 26.86 -22.20 -32.29
N SER A 852 26.53 -22.19 -33.59
CA SER A 852 26.80 -21.08 -34.49
C SER A 852 26.10 -19.76 -34.10
N GLY A 853 24.92 -19.85 -33.47
CA GLY A 853 24.17 -18.68 -33.01
C GLY A 853 24.60 -18.14 -31.64
N CYS A 854 25.34 -18.90 -30.83
CA CYS A 854 25.68 -18.50 -29.46
C CYS A 854 26.65 -17.30 -29.40
N ARG A 855 27.29 -16.96 -30.52
CA ARG A 855 28.09 -15.75 -30.70
C ARG A 855 27.31 -14.44 -30.48
N TYR A 856 26.00 -14.46 -30.73
CA TYR A 856 25.13 -13.28 -30.55
C TYR A 856 24.56 -13.17 -29.13
N LEU A 857 24.88 -14.11 -28.23
CA LEU A 857 24.52 -13.98 -26.82
C LEU A 857 25.37 -12.90 -26.13
N SER A 858 26.67 -12.84 -26.44
CA SER A 858 27.60 -11.88 -25.81
C SER A 858 27.61 -10.48 -26.44
N CYS A 859 26.95 -10.30 -27.58
CA CYS A 859 27.17 -9.14 -28.43
C CYS A 859 26.02 -8.90 -29.43
N PHE A 860 25.60 -7.64 -29.56
CA PHE A 860 24.69 -7.21 -30.62
C PHE A 860 25.48 -6.87 -31.89
N PRO A 861 25.14 -7.41 -33.08
CA PRO A 861 25.99 -7.28 -34.27
C PRO A 861 25.94 -5.87 -34.88
N THR A 862 26.97 -5.06 -34.61
CA THR A 862 27.14 -3.71 -35.17
C THR A 862 28.37 -3.61 -36.05
N SER A 863 28.46 -2.57 -36.88
CA SER A 863 29.69 -2.25 -37.60
C SER A 863 30.88 -1.95 -36.67
N SER A 864 30.62 -1.37 -35.49
CA SER A 864 31.64 -1.02 -34.50
C SER A 864 32.28 -2.21 -33.77
N ASN A 865 31.64 -3.39 -33.80
CA ASN A 865 32.19 -4.64 -33.25
C ASN A 865 32.38 -5.73 -34.30
N ASN A 866 32.48 -5.33 -35.58
CA ASN A 866 32.68 -6.23 -36.72
C ASN A 866 31.61 -7.35 -36.77
N HIS A 867 30.36 -7.01 -36.50
CA HIS A 867 29.23 -7.95 -36.37
C HIS A 867 29.51 -9.09 -35.39
N CYS A 868 30.09 -8.75 -34.24
CA CYS A 868 30.58 -9.66 -33.20
C CYS A 868 31.76 -10.57 -33.64
N GLN A 869 32.37 -10.35 -34.81
CA GLN A 869 33.47 -11.17 -35.33
C GLN A 869 34.85 -10.67 -34.87
N GLY A 870 35.69 -11.61 -34.43
CA GLY A 870 37.01 -11.33 -33.84
C GLY A 870 37.06 -11.62 -32.34
N THR A 871 38.03 -11.02 -31.66
CA THR A 871 38.43 -11.33 -30.27
C THR A 871 37.96 -10.32 -29.24
N GLY A 872 37.55 -9.12 -29.67
CA GLY A 872 37.20 -7.98 -28.80
C GLY A 872 38.37 -7.08 -28.42
N LEU A 873 39.61 -7.39 -28.85
CA LEU A 873 40.79 -6.54 -28.64
C LEU A 873 41.06 -5.65 -29.85
N THR A 874 41.23 -4.35 -29.62
CA THR A 874 41.86 -3.43 -30.57
C THR A 874 43.38 -3.59 -30.53
N THR A 875 43.93 -4.38 -31.43
CA THR A 875 45.38 -4.52 -31.59
C THR A 875 45.99 -3.23 -32.15
N PHE A 876 46.81 -2.55 -31.36
CA PHE A 876 47.68 -1.49 -31.86
C PHE A 876 48.82 -2.13 -32.66
N THR A 877 48.65 -2.24 -33.98
CA THR A 877 49.74 -2.63 -34.87
C THR A 877 50.73 -1.48 -34.93
N THR A 878 51.79 -1.53 -34.12
CA THR A 878 52.97 -0.68 -34.34
C THR A 878 53.60 -1.10 -35.66
N THR A 879 53.25 -0.39 -36.74
CA THR A 879 54.01 -0.41 -37.97
C THR A 879 55.39 0.15 -37.69
N ASN A 880 56.34 -0.74 -37.44
CA ASN A 880 57.76 -0.42 -37.52
C ASN A 880 58.06 -0.04 -38.97
N THR A 881 57.95 1.24 -39.29
CA THR A 881 58.58 1.83 -40.46
C THR A 881 60.09 1.83 -40.22
N ASN A 882 60.76 0.83 -40.78
CA ASN A 882 62.20 0.88 -41.05
C ASN A 882 62.53 1.99 -42.05
#